data_AF-A0A9P6Y1I6-F1
#
_entry.id   AF-A0A9P6Y1I6-F1
#
_cell.length_a   1.000
_cell.length_b   1.000
_cell.length_c   1.000
_cell.angle_alpha   90.00
_cell.angle_beta   90.00
_cell.angle_gamma   90.00
#
_symmetry.space_group_name_H-M   'P 1'
#
loop_
_entity.id
_entity.type
_entity.pdbx_description
1 polymer ?
#
loop_
_entity_poly.entity_id
_entity_poly.type
_entity_poly.pdbx_seq_one_letter_code
_entity_poly.pdbx_strand_id
1 'polypeptide(L)'
;MAAGTPTQSIAELITEFNKTTGDVPPTLIGASSVLVNNHVYVFGGRLQSNRQISNRLYILSLNTMTWKLSISQNTPPIPRYFHSANAQNDTHIIIYGGMTVKQYQNKRTSSADELVTLDDLVLLDLRTLTWEYPDFHNQSLPSPRYAHISTLVNDRLVIMGGQDINNNYLSDINIFDCKKRIWCKSLSSQQYQYGAYRSATVGVTPIQLTPPFAPNMDSLADPFDDSNTTNKDKDITIHVYSNHSASDAPRQLHSWKLNTGNECVDILNQTEQIGANNTAPPPIRFPSAFICGQQFILAGPYISGSSHSFQIWALDMTSFVWTKIEPGPGLTRGSWLRGMLCESMNKFLIFGHPGRTMKDDYKNRVHCFEYVALVDTEVFGIYRPPQPSFSTVGQSLGLSILKDPILADLKVVTTDDKHALVNSAVLAQRWPLIRSLLNPLTSPQSKMSEILEHDKRELLFPDTYIVLIAFLQFIYTDHLVTAQQHQPQILSRLLFIADLFQITRLKELATHALHQMLNMSTAAMIYESASLSNAVSLQIRALRVLINAKKMMQRQQKLGQTVERPLSPPPVFGQSPLVRSNQIAIGSQSEPLNHYTTSKLLQKQDTTVPSTPTSLASMAQGATRLQNNNSVPFSTSQSATTFAHQRSGSDRSITLDYNPSIPGAAPPTPVSAKSMKFPSFLIRQQSSPQPQQQRSLYIEKDYASVPSPQLSPTFQEKHQPSTETLIKNSNSSKTHFWRHNTISTKKKTKSEGRTFGFSLK
;
A
#
# COMPACT_ATOMS: atom_id res chain seq x y z
N MET A 1 -5.76 -11.95 42.80
CA MET A 1 -5.01 -11.37 41.67
C MET A 1 -6.03 -11.07 40.58
N ALA A 2 -6.07 -9.86 40.04
CA ALA A 2 -7.03 -9.54 38.96
C ALA A 2 -6.56 -10.19 37.65
N ALA A 3 -7.47 -10.88 36.95
CA ALA A 3 -7.19 -11.36 35.60
C ALA A 3 -7.02 -10.16 34.67
N GLY A 4 -5.84 -10.02 34.06
CA GLY A 4 -5.59 -8.95 33.11
C GLY A 4 -6.45 -9.14 31.86
N THR A 5 -7.22 -8.13 31.50
CA THR A 5 -7.81 -8.02 30.15
C THR A 5 -6.70 -8.16 29.12
N PRO A 6 -6.85 -9.02 28.09
CA PRO A 6 -5.82 -9.19 27.07
C PRO A 6 -5.65 -7.85 26.34
N THR A 7 -4.46 -7.24 26.47
CA THR A 7 -4.12 -6.06 25.68
C THR A 7 -4.00 -6.50 24.23
N GLN A 8 -5.01 -6.17 23.41
CA GLN A 8 -4.99 -6.39 21.97
C GLN A 8 -3.67 -5.88 21.42
N SER A 9 -2.98 -6.75 20.68
CA SER A 9 -1.68 -6.40 20.12
C SER A 9 -1.91 -5.39 19.00
N ILE A 10 -1.07 -4.35 18.90
CA ILE A 10 -1.15 -3.37 17.80
C ILE A 10 -1.10 -4.08 16.43
N ALA A 11 -0.49 -5.26 16.36
CA ALA A 11 -0.47 -6.09 15.16
C ALA A 11 -1.85 -6.65 14.75
N GLU A 12 -2.76 -6.88 15.70
CA GLU A 12 -4.15 -7.31 15.45
C GLU A 12 -5.01 -6.16 14.90
N LEU A 13 -4.62 -4.92 15.17
CA LEU A 13 -5.24 -3.71 14.61
C LEU A 13 -4.69 -3.35 13.20
N ILE A 14 -3.59 -3.98 12.77
CA ILE A 14 -2.98 -3.77 11.44
C ILE A 14 -3.52 -4.77 10.41
N THR A 15 -3.80 -6.00 10.83
CA THR A 15 -4.19 -7.09 9.90
C THR A 15 -5.46 -7.80 10.35
N GLU A 16 -6.52 -7.64 9.58
CA GLU A 16 -7.79 -8.36 9.74
C GLU A 16 -7.73 -9.70 9.00
N PHE A 17 -8.24 -10.78 9.60
CA PHE A 17 -8.31 -12.10 8.96
C PHE A 17 -9.75 -12.51 8.72
N ASN A 18 -10.11 -12.70 7.45
CA ASN A 18 -11.46 -13.08 7.04
C ASN A 18 -11.45 -14.46 6.37
N LYS A 19 -12.40 -15.32 6.76
CA LYS A 19 -12.72 -16.54 6.01
C LYS A 19 -13.71 -16.19 4.91
N THR A 20 -13.41 -16.58 3.68
CA THR A 20 -14.32 -16.41 2.55
C THR A 20 -15.34 -17.56 2.48
N THR A 21 -16.48 -17.30 1.86
CA THR A 21 -17.62 -18.23 1.77
C THR A 21 -18.21 -18.26 0.36
N GLY A 22 -19.24 -19.06 0.10
CA GLY A 22 -19.84 -19.22 -1.23
C GLY A 22 -19.07 -20.17 -2.13
N ASP A 23 -18.98 -19.86 -3.43
CA ASP A 23 -18.29 -20.66 -4.45
C ASP A 23 -16.76 -20.49 -4.38
N VAL A 24 -16.16 -20.83 -3.23
CA VAL A 24 -14.72 -20.64 -3.00
C VAL A 24 -13.92 -21.37 -4.09
N PRO A 25 -12.97 -20.70 -4.79
CA PRO A 25 -12.15 -21.35 -5.80
C PRO A 25 -11.39 -22.55 -5.20
N PRO A 26 -11.30 -23.68 -5.92
CA PRO A 26 -10.45 -24.79 -5.50
C PRO A 26 -8.98 -24.36 -5.51
N THR A 27 -8.10 -25.24 -5.04
CA THR A 27 -6.67 -24.96 -5.02
C THR A 27 -6.09 -25.00 -6.43
N LEU A 28 -5.57 -23.85 -6.88
CA LEU A 28 -5.25 -23.60 -8.29
C LEU A 28 -3.77 -23.26 -8.49
N ILE A 29 -3.19 -23.84 -9.54
CA ILE A 29 -1.83 -23.59 -9.99
C ILE A 29 -1.87 -22.64 -11.19
N GLY A 30 -1.20 -21.49 -11.10
CA GLY A 30 -1.07 -20.55 -12.21
C GLY A 30 -2.38 -19.92 -12.70
N ALA A 31 -3.43 -19.85 -11.86
CA ALA A 31 -4.56 -18.95 -12.11
C ALA A 31 -4.11 -17.49 -12.04
N SER A 32 -4.71 -16.63 -12.86
CA SER A 32 -4.57 -15.19 -12.68
C SER A 32 -5.56 -14.68 -11.62
N SER A 33 -5.22 -13.57 -10.99
CA SER A 33 -6.18 -12.82 -10.17
C SER A 33 -5.96 -11.32 -10.27
N VAL A 34 -7.07 -10.58 -10.39
CA VAL A 34 -7.11 -9.13 -10.63
C VAL A 34 -8.15 -8.52 -9.70
N LEU A 35 -7.81 -7.40 -9.08
CA LEU A 35 -8.75 -6.56 -8.34
C LEU A 35 -9.31 -5.50 -9.29
N VAL A 36 -10.64 -5.34 -9.32
CA VAL A 36 -11.30 -4.20 -9.97
C VAL A 36 -12.41 -3.69 -9.07
N ASN A 37 -12.44 -2.39 -8.78
CA ASN A 37 -13.25 -1.82 -7.70
C ASN A 37 -13.07 -2.64 -6.40
N ASN A 38 -14.19 -3.06 -5.79
CA ASN A 38 -14.21 -3.87 -4.58
C ASN A 38 -14.45 -5.37 -4.86
N HIS A 39 -14.04 -5.85 -6.04
CA HIS A 39 -14.21 -7.23 -6.48
C HIS A 39 -12.90 -7.87 -6.94
N VAL A 40 -12.62 -9.09 -6.48
CA VAL A 40 -11.47 -9.88 -6.93
C VAL A 40 -11.92 -10.94 -7.91
N TYR A 41 -11.39 -10.89 -9.12
CA TYR A 41 -11.64 -11.83 -10.20
C TYR A 41 -10.51 -12.86 -10.24
N VAL A 42 -10.84 -14.14 -10.28
CA VAL A 42 -9.89 -15.26 -10.42
C VAL A 42 -10.29 -16.06 -11.65
N PHE A 43 -9.39 -16.19 -12.63
CA PHE A 43 -9.66 -16.89 -13.89
C PHE A 43 -8.70 -18.05 -14.15
N GLY A 44 -9.28 -19.15 -14.61
CA GLY A 44 -8.57 -20.31 -15.14
C GLY A 44 -7.71 -21.02 -14.10
N GLY A 45 -6.45 -21.29 -14.46
CA GLY A 45 -5.51 -22.08 -13.65
C GLY A 45 -5.69 -23.59 -13.83
N ARG A 46 -4.83 -24.35 -13.17
CA ARG A 46 -4.84 -25.82 -13.18
C ARG A 46 -5.16 -26.36 -11.78
N LEU A 47 -6.17 -27.20 -11.65
CA LEU A 47 -6.59 -27.78 -10.36
C LEU A 47 -5.47 -28.63 -9.75
N GLN A 48 -5.20 -28.46 -8.46
CA GLN A 48 -4.20 -29.26 -7.75
C GLN A 48 -4.58 -30.76 -7.70
N SER A 49 -5.86 -31.06 -7.52
CA SER A 49 -6.39 -32.41 -7.25
C SER A 49 -6.27 -33.38 -8.43
N ASN A 50 -6.75 -32.96 -9.61
CA ASN A 50 -6.85 -33.81 -10.81
C ASN A 50 -6.02 -33.30 -12.00
N ARG A 51 -5.23 -32.22 -11.82
CA ARG A 51 -4.44 -31.55 -12.87
C ARG A 51 -5.24 -30.98 -14.05
N GLN A 52 -6.56 -30.94 -13.98
CA GLN A 52 -7.40 -30.37 -15.03
C GLN A 52 -7.15 -28.86 -15.17
N ILE A 53 -6.96 -28.38 -16.40
CA ILE A 53 -6.90 -26.95 -16.69
C ILE A 53 -8.33 -26.40 -16.77
N SER A 54 -8.55 -25.24 -16.17
CA SER A 54 -9.84 -24.56 -16.02
C SER A 54 -9.93 -23.30 -16.89
N ASN A 55 -11.15 -22.89 -17.24
CA ASN A 55 -11.55 -21.56 -17.72
C ASN A 55 -12.69 -20.97 -16.88
N ARG A 56 -12.90 -21.48 -15.65
CA ARG A 56 -13.90 -20.94 -14.73
C ARG A 56 -13.47 -19.55 -14.22
N LEU A 57 -14.44 -18.66 -14.09
CA LEU A 57 -14.29 -17.33 -13.52
C LEU A 57 -14.96 -17.30 -12.14
N TYR A 58 -14.22 -16.92 -11.11
CA TYR A 58 -14.73 -16.71 -9.76
C TYR A 58 -14.61 -15.23 -9.39
N ILE A 59 -15.61 -14.70 -8.71
CA ILE A 59 -15.67 -13.29 -8.30
C ILE A 59 -15.91 -13.22 -6.79
N LEU A 60 -14.99 -12.64 -6.04
CA LEU A 60 -15.15 -12.32 -4.62
C LEU A 60 -15.67 -10.90 -4.46
N SER A 61 -16.75 -10.72 -3.71
CA SER A 61 -17.13 -9.40 -3.19
C SER A 61 -16.39 -9.13 -1.87
N LEU A 62 -15.58 -8.08 -1.82
CA LEU A 62 -14.83 -7.72 -0.61
C LEU A 62 -15.71 -7.10 0.47
N ASN A 63 -16.90 -6.60 0.13
CA ASN A 63 -17.90 -6.13 1.11
C ASN A 63 -18.50 -7.27 1.95
N THR A 64 -18.61 -8.47 1.38
CA THR A 64 -19.34 -9.61 1.99
C THR A 64 -18.45 -10.83 2.22
N MET A 65 -17.23 -10.83 1.70
CA MET A 65 -16.30 -11.97 1.67
C MET A 65 -16.92 -13.24 1.07
N THR A 66 -17.87 -13.08 0.14
CA THR A 66 -18.50 -14.18 -0.60
C THR A 66 -17.95 -14.29 -2.03
N TRP A 67 -17.53 -15.50 -2.39
CA TRP A 67 -17.22 -15.89 -3.75
C TRP A 67 -18.49 -16.32 -4.49
N LYS A 68 -18.57 -15.95 -5.76
CA LYS A 68 -19.57 -16.43 -6.72
C LYS A 68 -18.86 -17.00 -7.94
N LEU A 69 -19.27 -18.18 -8.39
CA LEU A 69 -18.93 -18.70 -9.71
C LEU A 69 -19.69 -17.89 -10.75
N SER A 70 -18.95 -17.20 -11.62
CA SER A 70 -19.56 -16.52 -12.76
C SER A 70 -19.77 -17.51 -13.91
N ILE A 71 -21.01 -17.56 -14.40
CA ILE A 71 -21.37 -18.27 -15.64
C ILE A 71 -21.38 -17.23 -16.74
N SER A 72 -20.39 -17.29 -17.64
CA SER A 72 -20.30 -16.38 -18.79
C SER A 72 -21.50 -16.55 -19.71
N GLN A 73 -22.08 -15.44 -20.19
CA GLN A 73 -23.24 -15.46 -21.10
C GLN A 73 -22.87 -15.97 -22.50
N ASN A 74 -21.59 -15.85 -22.87
CA ASN A 74 -21.03 -16.35 -24.11
C ASN A 74 -19.88 -17.33 -23.85
N THR A 75 -19.32 -17.91 -24.93
CA THR A 75 -18.24 -18.89 -24.84
C THR A 75 -17.01 -18.29 -24.13
N PRO A 76 -16.52 -18.89 -23.04
CA PRO A 76 -15.30 -18.45 -22.38
C PRO A 76 -14.04 -18.87 -23.16
N PRO A 77 -12.89 -18.20 -22.93
CA PRO A 77 -11.61 -18.59 -23.51
C PRO A 77 -11.25 -20.04 -23.20
N ILE A 78 -10.38 -20.62 -24.03
CA ILE A 78 -9.86 -21.97 -23.81
C ILE A 78 -9.19 -22.09 -22.43
N PRO A 79 -9.35 -23.23 -21.72
CA PRO A 79 -8.75 -23.45 -20.42
C PRO A 79 -7.25 -23.17 -20.41
N ARG A 80 -6.78 -22.33 -19.47
CA ARG A 80 -5.40 -21.85 -19.47
C ARG A 80 -4.84 -21.56 -18.08
N TYR A 81 -3.52 -21.70 -17.93
CA TYR A 81 -2.78 -21.35 -16.71
C TYR A 81 -1.43 -20.70 -17.05
N PHE A 82 -0.83 -20.00 -16.08
CA PHE A 82 0.35 -19.12 -16.26
C PHE A 82 0.18 -18.05 -17.37
N HIS A 83 -1.06 -17.62 -17.59
CA HIS A 83 -1.40 -16.42 -18.35
C HIS A 83 -1.30 -15.18 -17.45
N SER A 84 -1.23 -13.98 -18.04
CA SER A 84 -1.43 -12.74 -17.28
C SER A 84 -2.86 -12.23 -17.41
N ALA A 85 -3.26 -11.39 -16.45
CA ALA A 85 -4.49 -10.63 -16.53
C ALA A 85 -4.28 -9.23 -15.93
N ASN A 86 -4.86 -8.20 -16.56
CA ASN A 86 -4.72 -6.80 -16.17
C ASN A 86 -6.07 -6.08 -16.30
N ALA A 87 -6.39 -5.18 -15.36
CA ALA A 87 -7.62 -4.38 -15.37
C ALA A 87 -7.46 -3.15 -16.26
N GLN A 88 -8.36 -2.97 -17.24
CA GLN A 88 -8.49 -1.73 -18.01
C GLN A 88 -9.57 -0.85 -17.38
N ASN A 89 -9.11 -0.08 -16.38
CA ASN A 89 -9.95 0.70 -15.48
C ASN A 89 -11.08 -0.19 -14.93
N ASP A 90 -12.29 0.34 -14.83
CA ASP A 90 -13.47 -0.39 -14.36
C ASP A 90 -14.27 -1.06 -15.50
N THR A 91 -13.70 -1.12 -16.71
CA THR A 91 -14.43 -1.52 -17.92
C THR A 91 -14.17 -2.97 -18.34
N HIS A 92 -12.90 -3.38 -18.39
CA HIS A 92 -12.51 -4.68 -18.89
C HIS A 92 -11.40 -5.34 -18.06
N ILE A 93 -11.32 -6.67 -18.08
CA ILE A 93 -10.10 -7.41 -17.75
C ILE A 93 -9.51 -7.97 -19.04
N ILE A 94 -8.27 -7.63 -19.33
CA ILE A 94 -7.52 -8.17 -20.48
C ILE A 94 -6.71 -9.37 -20.01
N ILE A 95 -6.79 -10.49 -20.74
CA ILE A 95 -6.04 -11.72 -20.51
C ILE A 95 -5.14 -11.99 -21.71
N TYR A 96 -3.88 -12.35 -21.46
CA TYR A 96 -2.90 -12.66 -22.51
C TYR A 96 -2.15 -13.96 -22.27
N GLY A 97 -2.09 -14.78 -23.33
CA GLY A 97 -1.24 -15.97 -23.43
C GLY A 97 -1.52 -17.07 -22.40
N GLY A 98 -0.46 -17.74 -21.95
CA GLY A 98 -0.49 -18.87 -21.01
C GLY A 98 -0.24 -20.23 -21.67
N MET A 99 -0.49 -21.30 -20.92
CA MET A 99 -0.42 -22.69 -21.40
C MET A 99 -1.80 -23.35 -21.38
N THR A 100 -2.06 -24.20 -22.37
CA THR A 100 -3.23 -25.09 -22.44
C THR A 100 -2.83 -26.51 -22.89
N VAL A 101 -3.79 -27.42 -22.99
CA VAL A 101 -3.59 -28.75 -23.59
C VAL A 101 -4.02 -28.72 -25.07
N LYS A 102 -3.21 -29.31 -25.95
CA LYS A 102 -3.37 -29.29 -27.43
C LYS A 102 -4.74 -29.75 -27.92
N GLN A 103 -5.39 -30.67 -27.19
CA GLN A 103 -6.76 -31.12 -27.45
C GLN A 103 -7.81 -29.98 -27.46
N TYR A 104 -7.60 -28.92 -26.67
CA TYR A 104 -8.49 -27.76 -26.65
C TYR A 104 -8.33 -26.87 -27.90
N GLN A 105 -7.19 -26.94 -28.59
CA GLN A 105 -6.99 -26.28 -29.89
C GLN A 105 -7.42 -27.17 -31.07
N ASN A 106 -7.17 -28.50 -31.00
CA ASN A 106 -7.45 -29.42 -32.11
C ASN A 106 -8.10 -30.73 -31.62
N LYS A 107 -9.41 -30.91 -31.87
CA LYS A 107 -10.19 -32.12 -31.53
C LYS A 107 -9.82 -33.40 -32.31
N ARG A 108 -8.70 -33.44 -33.05
CA ARG A 108 -8.37 -34.50 -34.04
C ARG A 108 -7.00 -35.16 -33.88
N THR A 109 -6.22 -34.86 -32.84
CA THR A 109 -4.87 -35.42 -32.65
C THR A 109 -4.66 -36.02 -31.26
N SER A 110 -4.14 -37.24 -31.22
CA SER A 110 -4.15 -38.14 -30.07
C SER A 110 -2.90 -38.01 -29.18
N SER A 111 -2.97 -37.15 -28.18
CA SER A 111 -2.19 -37.26 -26.93
C SER A 111 -2.88 -36.40 -25.87
N ALA A 112 -3.39 -37.01 -24.79
CA ALA A 112 -4.32 -36.34 -23.87
C ALA A 112 -3.69 -35.23 -23.01
N ASP A 113 -2.35 -35.16 -22.95
CA ASP A 113 -1.58 -34.30 -22.04
C ASP A 113 -0.53 -33.41 -22.72
N GLU A 114 -0.45 -33.34 -24.06
CA GLU A 114 0.53 -32.46 -24.72
C GLU A 114 0.18 -30.98 -24.49
N LEU A 115 1.09 -30.25 -23.83
CA LEU A 115 0.93 -28.83 -23.54
C LEU A 115 1.35 -27.97 -24.74
N VAL A 116 0.70 -26.82 -24.87
CA VAL A 116 1.02 -25.78 -25.88
C VAL A 116 0.90 -24.40 -25.24
N THR A 117 1.74 -23.45 -25.68
CA THR A 117 1.66 -22.04 -25.30
C THR A 117 0.67 -21.26 -26.16
N LEU A 118 0.23 -20.10 -25.67
CA LEU A 118 -0.76 -19.24 -26.29
C LEU A 118 -0.21 -17.82 -26.53
N ASP A 119 -0.69 -17.19 -27.59
CA ASP A 119 -0.44 -15.82 -28.07
C ASP A 119 -1.71 -14.97 -28.12
N ASP A 120 -2.87 -15.53 -27.78
CA ASP A 120 -4.15 -14.82 -27.88
C ASP A 120 -4.36 -13.81 -26.75
N LEU A 121 -4.98 -12.68 -27.13
CA LEU A 121 -5.46 -11.63 -26.24
C LEU A 121 -6.99 -11.66 -26.24
N VAL A 122 -7.60 -11.76 -25.07
CA VAL A 122 -9.06 -11.77 -24.88
C VAL A 122 -9.43 -10.77 -23.79
N LEU A 123 -10.60 -10.13 -23.93
CA LEU A 123 -11.11 -9.19 -22.93
C LEU A 123 -12.37 -9.74 -22.28
N LEU A 124 -12.64 -9.34 -21.05
CA LEU A 124 -13.90 -9.57 -20.35
C LEU A 124 -14.54 -8.20 -20.06
N ASP A 125 -15.68 -7.87 -20.67
CA ASP A 125 -16.49 -6.69 -20.27
C ASP A 125 -17.04 -6.96 -18.86
N LEU A 126 -16.73 -6.06 -17.92
CA LEU A 126 -17.07 -6.21 -16.50
C LEU A 126 -18.54 -5.86 -16.18
N ARG A 127 -19.21 -5.11 -17.05
CA ARG A 127 -20.63 -4.73 -16.91
C ARG A 127 -21.56 -5.84 -17.40
N THR A 128 -21.17 -6.57 -18.44
CA THR A 128 -21.96 -7.67 -19.03
C THR A 128 -21.48 -9.07 -18.63
N LEU A 129 -20.22 -9.20 -18.18
CA LEU A 129 -19.51 -10.45 -17.95
C LEU A 129 -19.44 -11.35 -19.21
N THR A 130 -19.31 -10.71 -20.37
CA THR A 130 -19.08 -11.37 -21.67
C THR A 130 -17.64 -11.22 -22.15
N TRP A 131 -17.15 -12.26 -22.83
CA TRP A 131 -15.81 -12.28 -23.42
C TRP A 131 -15.78 -11.64 -24.81
N GLU A 132 -14.79 -10.80 -25.08
CA GLU A 132 -14.51 -10.24 -26.39
C GLU A 132 -13.23 -10.84 -26.99
N TYR A 133 -13.27 -11.04 -28.31
CA TYR A 133 -12.18 -11.60 -29.11
C TYR A 133 -11.85 -10.59 -30.22
N PRO A 134 -10.83 -9.73 -30.04
CA PRO A 134 -10.43 -8.80 -31.09
C PRO A 134 -9.83 -9.54 -32.29
N ASP A 135 -10.05 -9.01 -33.49
CA ASP A 135 -9.44 -9.54 -34.70
C ASP A 135 -8.02 -8.97 -34.88
N PHE A 136 -7.06 -9.87 -35.11
CA PHE A 136 -5.64 -9.57 -35.32
C PHE A 136 -5.09 -10.09 -36.66
N HIS A 137 -5.94 -10.51 -37.60
CA HIS A 137 -5.52 -11.21 -38.84
C HIS A 137 -4.46 -10.48 -39.68
N ASN A 138 -4.34 -9.15 -39.57
CA ASN A 138 -3.37 -8.32 -40.29
C ASN A 138 -2.29 -7.69 -39.38
N GLN A 139 -2.06 -8.22 -38.18
CA GLN A 139 -1.12 -7.66 -37.20
C GLN A 139 0.06 -8.59 -36.90
N SER A 140 1.20 -8.02 -36.50
CA SER A 140 2.33 -8.79 -35.99
C SER A 140 2.10 -9.16 -34.53
N LEU A 141 1.61 -10.38 -34.29
CA LEU A 141 1.40 -10.91 -32.95
C LEU A 141 2.74 -11.21 -32.23
N PRO A 142 2.80 -11.09 -30.89
CA PRO A 142 3.94 -11.57 -30.12
C PRO A 142 4.01 -13.09 -30.09
N SER A 143 5.21 -13.64 -29.86
CA SER A 143 5.38 -15.10 -29.73
C SER A 143 4.51 -15.72 -28.62
N PRO A 144 3.92 -16.93 -28.84
CA PRO A 144 3.18 -17.68 -27.83
C PRO A 144 4.02 -17.97 -26.58
N ARG A 145 3.49 -17.65 -25.40
CA ARG A 145 4.28 -17.67 -24.16
C ARG A 145 3.47 -17.96 -22.91
N TYR A 146 4.19 -18.27 -21.83
CA TYR A 146 3.62 -18.36 -20.50
C TYR A 146 4.57 -17.80 -19.44
N ALA A 147 4.05 -17.53 -18.23
CA ALA A 147 4.81 -17.00 -17.09
C ALA A 147 5.63 -15.72 -17.39
N HIS A 148 5.17 -14.91 -18.34
CA HIS A 148 5.60 -13.53 -18.57
C HIS A 148 5.11 -12.61 -17.44
N ILE A 149 5.63 -11.39 -17.41
CA ILE A 149 5.08 -10.31 -16.57
C ILE A 149 4.35 -9.31 -17.45
N SER A 150 3.33 -8.64 -16.92
CA SER A 150 2.63 -7.57 -17.64
C SER A 150 2.05 -6.51 -16.72
N THR A 151 1.94 -5.30 -17.24
CA THR A 151 1.30 -4.16 -16.58
C THR A 151 0.46 -3.39 -17.59
N LEU A 152 -0.58 -2.69 -17.11
CA LEU A 152 -1.38 -1.78 -17.92
C LEU A 152 -1.24 -0.38 -17.36
N VAL A 153 -0.96 0.60 -18.22
CA VAL A 153 -0.82 2.01 -17.87
C VAL A 153 -1.23 2.86 -19.07
N ASN A 154 -2.04 3.90 -18.88
CA ASN A 154 -2.57 4.77 -19.94
C ASN A 154 -3.12 4.01 -21.18
N ASP A 155 -3.96 2.99 -20.94
CA ASP A 155 -4.52 2.10 -21.97
C ASP A 155 -3.48 1.38 -22.85
N ARG A 156 -2.26 1.19 -22.35
CA ARG A 156 -1.20 0.40 -23.01
C ARG A 156 -0.86 -0.81 -22.16
N LEU A 157 -1.11 -2.00 -22.70
CA LEU A 157 -0.74 -3.27 -22.08
C LEU A 157 0.67 -3.61 -22.50
N VAL A 158 1.58 -3.68 -21.54
CA VAL A 158 2.98 -4.04 -21.78
C VAL A 158 3.23 -5.44 -21.23
N ILE A 159 3.76 -6.31 -22.08
CA ILE A 159 4.07 -7.72 -21.81
C ILE A 159 5.57 -7.90 -21.98
N MET A 160 6.25 -8.42 -20.95
CA MET A 160 7.72 -8.52 -20.93
C MET A 160 8.15 -9.97 -20.66
N GLY A 161 8.98 -10.51 -21.56
CA GLY A 161 9.60 -11.82 -21.42
C GLY A 161 8.61 -12.98 -21.30
N GLY A 162 8.83 -13.84 -20.31
CA GLY A 162 8.15 -15.14 -20.17
C GLY A 162 8.93 -16.27 -20.83
N GLN A 163 8.25 -17.40 -21.08
CA GLN A 163 8.85 -18.63 -21.59
C GLN A 163 8.09 -19.19 -22.80
N ASP A 164 8.84 -19.75 -23.76
CA ASP A 164 8.29 -20.61 -24.83
C ASP A 164 7.91 -22.01 -24.29
N ILE A 165 7.38 -22.88 -25.16
CA ILE A 165 7.02 -24.26 -24.78
C ILE A 165 8.23 -25.13 -24.37
N ASN A 166 9.44 -24.77 -24.79
CA ASN A 166 10.69 -25.44 -24.43
C ASN A 166 11.29 -24.90 -23.11
N ASN A 167 10.63 -23.92 -22.48
CA ASN A 167 11.07 -23.19 -21.29
C ASN A 167 12.24 -22.20 -21.51
N ASN A 168 12.55 -21.86 -22.77
CA ASN A 168 13.48 -20.80 -23.11
C ASN A 168 12.89 -19.44 -22.71
N TYR A 169 13.69 -18.59 -22.05
CA TYR A 169 13.26 -17.24 -21.73
C TYR A 169 13.21 -16.37 -22.98
N LEU A 170 12.09 -15.68 -23.15
CA LEU A 170 11.92 -14.64 -24.16
C LEU A 170 12.48 -13.32 -23.63
N SER A 171 13.10 -12.53 -24.51
CA SER A 171 13.70 -11.22 -24.19
C SER A 171 12.93 -10.04 -24.81
N ASP A 172 11.81 -10.31 -25.44
CA ASP A 172 10.97 -9.31 -26.11
C ASP A 172 10.01 -8.61 -25.16
N ILE A 173 9.69 -7.37 -25.52
CA ILE A 173 8.77 -6.49 -24.81
C ILE A 173 7.74 -6.04 -25.84
N ASN A 174 6.49 -6.40 -25.59
CA ASN A 174 5.38 -6.21 -26.53
C ASN A 174 4.37 -5.25 -25.93
N ILE A 175 3.87 -4.33 -26.75
CA ILE A 175 2.96 -3.27 -26.32
C ILE A 175 1.69 -3.35 -27.16
N PHE A 176 0.53 -3.36 -26.49
CA PHE A 176 -0.78 -3.34 -27.11
C PHE A 176 -1.52 -2.04 -26.73
N ASP A 177 -1.91 -1.25 -27.73
CA ASP A 177 -2.72 -0.04 -27.58
C ASP A 177 -4.19 -0.46 -27.46
N CYS A 178 -4.74 -0.38 -26.25
CA CYS A 178 -6.08 -0.88 -25.94
C CYS A 178 -7.19 0.01 -26.53
N LYS A 179 -6.91 1.28 -26.85
CA LYS A 179 -7.86 2.19 -27.51
C LYS A 179 -8.00 1.86 -28.99
N LYS A 180 -6.88 1.63 -29.67
CA LYS A 180 -6.84 1.28 -31.11
C LYS A 180 -7.02 -0.22 -31.36
N ARG A 181 -6.87 -1.06 -30.34
CA ARG A 181 -6.80 -2.53 -30.41
C ARG A 181 -5.72 -3.02 -31.38
N ILE A 182 -4.53 -2.40 -31.33
CA ILE A 182 -3.38 -2.77 -32.17
C ILE A 182 -2.13 -3.12 -31.36
N TRP A 183 -1.40 -4.12 -31.85
CA TRP A 183 -0.04 -4.41 -31.42
C TRP A 183 0.94 -3.41 -32.02
N CYS A 184 1.77 -2.84 -31.17
CA CYS A 184 2.86 -1.96 -31.56
C CYS A 184 4.11 -2.78 -31.92
N LYS A 185 5.12 -2.13 -32.51
CA LYS A 185 6.39 -2.75 -32.84
C LYS A 185 7.03 -3.37 -31.59
N SER A 186 7.32 -4.67 -31.63
CA SER A 186 8.02 -5.35 -30.53
C SER A 186 9.39 -4.73 -30.29
N LEU A 187 9.70 -4.53 -29.01
CA LEU A 187 11.00 -4.12 -28.50
C LEU A 187 11.75 -5.37 -28.02
N SER A 188 13.07 -5.26 -27.84
CA SER A 188 13.88 -6.35 -27.25
C SER A 188 14.73 -5.79 -26.13
N SER A 189 14.74 -6.46 -24.99
CA SER A 189 15.58 -6.08 -23.87
C SER A 189 17.06 -6.38 -24.12
N GLN A 190 17.37 -7.47 -24.82
CA GLN A 190 18.70 -8.05 -25.08
C GLN A 190 19.55 -8.39 -23.84
N GLN A 191 19.52 -7.57 -22.80
CA GLN A 191 20.34 -7.65 -21.58
C GLN A 191 19.62 -8.36 -20.43
N TYR A 192 18.28 -8.25 -20.33
CA TYR A 192 17.51 -8.77 -19.19
C TYR A 192 16.50 -9.85 -19.59
N GLN A 193 16.30 -10.83 -18.70
CA GLN A 193 15.34 -11.92 -18.87
C GLN A 193 14.26 -11.91 -17.78
N TYR A 194 13.10 -11.37 -18.13
CA TYR A 194 11.98 -11.24 -17.20
C TYR A 194 11.06 -12.47 -17.20
N GLY A 195 10.53 -12.82 -16.02
CA GLY A 195 9.52 -13.88 -15.87
C GLY A 195 8.90 -13.90 -14.48
N ALA A 196 7.62 -14.27 -14.40
CA ALA A 196 6.78 -14.15 -13.22
C ALA A 196 7.29 -14.88 -11.97
N TYR A 197 8.22 -15.84 -12.12
CA TYR A 197 8.86 -16.54 -10.99
C TYR A 197 9.77 -15.64 -10.14
N ARG A 198 10.37 -14.61 -10.76
CA ARG A 198 11.52 -13.88 -10.23
C ARG A 198 11.52 -12.38 -10.54
N SER A 199 10.57 -11.91 -11.34
CA SER A 199 10.46 -10.52 -11.78
C SER A 199 9.03 -10.03 -11.58
N ALA A 200 8.88 -8.73 -11.33
CA ALA A 200 7.59 -8.05 -11.20
C ALA A 200 7.68 -6.67 -11.85
N THR A 201 6.55 -6.16 -12.37
CA THR A 201 6.51 -4.87 -13.06
C THR A 201 5.27 -4.07 -12.69
N VAL A 202 5.42 -2.74 -12.67
CA VAL A 202 4.32 -1.78 -12.57
C VAL A 202 4.59 -0.61 -13.52
N GLY A 203 3.57 -0.21 -14.27
CA GLY A 203 3.57 1.00 -15.07
C GLY A 203 3.15 2.21 -14.23
N VAL A 204 3.83 3.33 -14.42
CA VAL A 204 3.66 4.57 -13.66
C VAL A 204 3.60 5.75 -14.61
N THR A 205 2.67 6.67 -14.35
CA THR A 205 2.56 7.97 -15.02
C THR A 205 3.28 9.05 -14.23
N PRO A 206 3.90 10.07 -14.85
CA PRO A 206 4.62 11.13 -14.13
C PRO A 206 3.84 11.78 -12.98
N ILE A 207 2.52 11.98 -13.17
CA ILE A 207 1.57 12.56 -12.20
C ILE A 207 1.50 11.76 -10.88
N GLN A 208 1.76 10.45 -10.90
CA GLN A 208 1.73 9.61 -9.69
C GLN A 208 2.95 9.82 -8.78
N LEU A 209 4.03 10.42 -9.28
CA LEU A 209 5.27 10.64 -8.55
C LEU A 209 5.38 12.06 -7.95
N THR A 210 4.48 12.98 -8.29
CA THR A 210 4.51 14.36 -7.79
C THR A 210 4.21 14.40 -6.28
N PRO A 211 4.98 15.14 -5.45
CA PRO A 211 4.60 15.36 -4.06
C PRO A 211 3.27 16.11 -3.99
N PRO A 212 2.31 15.67 -3.14
CA PRO A 212 1.05 16.39 -2.95
C PRO A 212 1.25 17.78 -2.29
N PHE A 213 2.48 18.13 -1.92
CA PHE A 213 2.83 19.37 -1.25
C PHE A 213 4.19 19.93 -1.70
N ALA A 214 4.44 19.99 -3.02
CA ALA A 214 5.45 20.92 -3.54
C ALA A 214 4.88 22.35 -3.43
N PRO A 215 5.41 23.26 -2.57
CA PRO A 215 4.82 24.58 -2.36
C PRO A 215 5.09 25.56 -3.53
N ASN A 216 5.86 25.12 -4.54
CA ASN A 216 6.09 25.89 -5.75
C ASN A 216 4.86 25.81 -6.65
N MET A 217 3.98 26.79 -6.49
CA MET A 217 2.82 27.05 -7.35
C MET A 217 3.14 27.13 -8.85
N ASP A 218 4.41 27.38 -9.21
CA ASP A 218 4.83 27.77 -10.56
C ASP A 218 5.12 26.59 -11.52
N SER A 219 5.01 25.33 -11.07
CA SER A 219 5.36 24.16 -11.90
C SER A 219 4.51 22.91 -11.68
N LEU A 220 3.36 23.02 -11.01
CA LEU A 220 2.37 21.94 -10.98
C LEU A 220 1.50 22.04 -12.23
N ALA A 221 1.50 21.01 -13.07
CA ALA A 221 0.48 20.86 -14.09
C ALA A 221 -0.88 20.76 -13.39
N ASP A 222 -1.75 21.76 -13.58
CA ASP A 222 -3.11 21.73 -13.05
C ASP A 222 -3.82 20.51 -13.69
N PRO A 223 -4.41 19.57 -12.91
CA PRO A 223 -5.10 18.40 -13.46
C PRO A 223 -6.26 18.73 -14.41
N PHE A 224 -6.68 20.00 -14.41
CA PHE A 224 -7.73 20.55 -15.27
C PHE A 224 -7.19 21.35 -16.47
N ASP A 225 -5.87 21.46 -16.65
CA ASP A 225 -5.22 22.16 -17.77
C ASP A 225 -4.44 21.21 -18.71
N ASP A 226 -5.16 20.65 -19.69
CA ASP A 226 -4.56 19.86 -20.77
C ASP A 226 -3.55 20.66 -21.63
N SER A 227 -3.61 22.00 -21.63
CA SER A 227 -2.88 22.85 -22.58
C SER A 227 -1.39 23.03 -22.24
N ASN A 228 -1.03 22.92 -20.96
CA ASN A 228 0.35 23.02 -20.49
C ASN A 228 1.09 21.67 -20.37
N THR A 229 0.44 20.55 -20.69
CA THR A 229 1.12 19.24 -20.65
C THR A 229 2.16 19.11 -21.76
N THR A 230 3.44 19.08 -21.39
CA THR A 230 4.52 18.84 -22.35
C THR A 230 4.45 17.41 -22.86
N ASN A 231 5.03 17.12 -24.03
CA ASN A 231 5.04 15.75 -24.56
C ASN A 231 5.73 14.74 -23.60
N LYS A 232 6.59 15.21 -22.67
CA LYS A 232 7.24 14.37 -21.65
C LYS A 232 6.29 13.94 -20.54
N ASP A 233 5.22 14.69 -20.27
CA ASP A 233 4.23 14.37 -19.23
C ASP A 233 3.30 13.21 -19.65
N LYS A 234 3.33 12.87 -20.94
CA LYS A 234 2.58 11.76 -21.56
C LYS A 234 3.45 10.50 -21.75
N ASP A 235 4.74 10.57 -21.44
CA ASP A 235 5.63 9.41 -21.45
C ASP A 235 5.34 8.50 -20.24
N ILE A 236 5.56 7.20 -20.42
CA ILE A 236 5.23 6.17 -19.44
C ILE A 236 6.53 5.59 -18.89
N THR A 237 6.64 5.49 -17.57
CA THR A 237 7.76 4.79 -16.92
C THR A 237 7.29 3.44 -16.40
N ILE A 238 8.03 2.38 -16.71
CA ILE A 238 7.73 1.01 -16.27
C ILE A 238 8.87 0.56 -15.36
N HIS A 239 8.57 0.42 -14.07
CA HIS A 239 9.51 -0.13 -13.11
C HIS A 239 9.46 -1.67 -13.16
N VAL A 240 10.63 -2.30 -13.19
CA VAL A 240 10.79 -3.76 -13.25
C VAL A 240 11.81 -4.22 -12.21
N TYR A 241 11.30 -4.88 -11.17
CA TYR A 241 12.13 -5.60 -10.20
C TYR A 241 12.51 -6.97 -10.77
N SER A 242 13.77 -7.39 -10.60
CA SER A 242 14.25 -8.73 -10.98
C SER A 242 15.23 -9.32 -9.97
N ASN A 243 14.97 -10.56 -9.56
CA ASN A 243 15.91 -11.40 -8.82
C ASN A 243 16.88 -12.19 -9.71
N HIS A 244 16.91 -11.90 -11.01
CA HIS A 244 17.80 -12.53 -11.97
C HIS A 244 18.54 -11.47 -12.78
N SER A 245 19.85 -11.65 -12.82
CA SER A 245 20.82 -10.88 -13.59
C SER A 245 21.79 -11.84 -14.25
N ALA A 246 22.33 -11.47 -15.41
CA ALA A 246 23.51 -12.11 -16.01
C ALA A 246 24.84 -11.61 -15.37
N SER A 247 24.79 -10.54 -14.57
CA SER A 247 25.94 -9.82 -14.01
C SER A 247 26.04 -9.93 -12.48
N ASP A 248 25.71 -11.09 -11.92
CA ASP A 248 25.93 -11.55 -10.53
C ASP A 248 25.33 -10.72 -9.37
N ALA A 249 24.72 -9.55 -9.65
CA ALA A 249 24.02 -8.72 -8.65
C ALA A 249 22.55 -9.16 -8.49
N PRO A 250 22.15 -9.76 -7.35
CA PRO A 250 20.74 -10.06 -7.08
C PRO A 250 19.95 -8.82 -6.65
N ARG A 251 18.66 -8.78 -7.00
CA ARG A 251 17.67 -7.72 -6.67
C ARG A 251 17.88 -6.40 -7.42
N GLN A 252 17.83 -6.46 -8.75
CA GLN A 252 17.92 -5.29 -9.60
C GLN A 252 16.56 -4.57 -9.75
N LEU A 253 16.59 -3.25 -9.85
CA LEU A 253 15.46 -2.40 -10.21
C LEU A 253 15.78 -1.64 -11.50
N HIS A 254 14.95 -1.84 -12.52
CA HIS A 254 15.08 -1.20 -13.83
C HIS A 254 13.89 -0.26 -14.07
N SER A 255 14.11 0.81 -14.83
CA SER A 255 13.07 1.70 -15.32
C SER A 255 13.14 1.83 -16.83
N TRP A 256 12.06 1.46 -17.51
CA TRP A 256 11.89 1.60 -18.95
C TRP A 256 11.03 2.83 -19.23
N LYS A 257 11.53 3.81 -20.00
CA LYS A 257 10.71 4.95 -20.44
C LYS A 257 10.21 4.72 -21.86
N LEU A 258 8.90 4.72 -22.04
CA LEU A 258 8.23 4.59 -23.32
C LEU A 258 7.64 5.95 -23.73
N ASN A 259 7.90 6.37 -24.96
CA ASN A 259 7.31 7.60 -25.48
C ASN A 259 5.83 7.43 -25.87
N THR A 260 5.18 8.56 -26.14
CA THR A 260 3.85 8.60 -26.76
C THR A 260 3.71 7.77 -28.05
N GLY A 261 4.81 7.50 -28.78
CA GLY A 261 4.87 6.63 -29.96
C GLY A 261 4.97 5.11 -29.70
N ASN A 262 5.06 4.67 -28.43
CA ASN A 262 5.36 3.28 -28.01
C ASN A 262 6.80 2.79 -28.30
N GLU A 263 7.74 3.71 -28.50
CA GLU A 263 9.17 3.38 -28.61
C GLU A 263 9.85 3.54 -27.25
N CYS A 264 10.79 2.66 -26.93
CA CYS A 264 11.62 2.80 -25.73
C CYS A 264 12.65 3.91 -25.94
N VAL A 265 12.60 4.93 -25.08
CA VAL A 265 13.51 6.08 -25.11
C VAL A 265 14.76 5.82 -24.26
N ASP A 266 14.58 5.16 -23.11
CA ASP A 266 15.59 5.12 -22.05
C ASP A 266 15.41 3.86 -21.18
N ILE A 267 16.52 3.28 -20.73
CA ILE A 267 16.57 2.11 -19.85
C ILE A 267 17.55 2.44 -18.71
N LEU A 268 17.00 2.72 -17.53
CA LEU A 268 17.78 3.12 -16.36
C LEU A 268 17.89 1.97 -15.35
N ASN A 269 19.12 1.61 -14.97
CA ASN A 269 19.37 0.75 -13.82
C ASN A 269 19.34 1.60 -12.54
N GLN A 270 18.25 1.53 -11.78
CA GLN A 270 18.10 2.27 -10.51
C GLN A 270 18.76 1.56 -9.31
N THR A 271 19.32 0.37 -9.51
CA THR A 271 19.96 -0.42 -8.44
C THR A 271 21.11 0.34 -7.78
N GLU A 272 21.83 1.18 -8.51
CA GLU A 272 22.93 2.02 -8.00
C GLU A 272 22.46 3.21 -7.16
N GLN A 273 21.22 3.67 -7.37
CA GLN A 273 20.59 4.76 -6.60
C GLN A 273 20.11 4.26 -5.22
N ILE A 274 19.84 2.95 -5.09
CA ILE A 274 19.54 2.29 -3.83
C ILE A 274 20.87 2.10 -3.08
N GLY A 275 21.25 3.11 -2.29
CA GLY A 275 22.55 3.17 -1.62
C GLY A 275 22.89 1.91 -0.81
N ALA A 276 24.14 1.45 -0.91
CA ALA A 276 24.60 0.14 -0.43
C ALA A 276 24.35 -0.17 1.07
N ASN A 277 24.10 0.86 1.89
CA ASN A 277 23.81 0.72 3.32
C ASN A 277 22.30 0.51 3.63
N ASN A 278 21.41 0.60 2.64
CA ASN A 278 19.97 0.43 2.84
C ASN A 278 19.56 -1.05 2.88
N THR A 279 18.60 -1.38 3.74
CA THR A 279 18.06 -2.75 3.85
C THR A 279 17.19 -3.09 2.64
N ALA A 280 17.76 -3.76 1.64
CA ALA A 280 17.02 -4.24 0.48
C ALA A 280 16.11 -5.45 0.81
N PRO A 281 14.99 -5.65 0.08
CA PRO A 281 14.17 -6.85 0.20
C PRO A 281 14.99 -8.11 -0.11
N PRO A 282 14.79 -9.24 0.59
CA PRO A 282 15.40 -10.52 0.21
C PRO A 282 14.87 -10.98 -1.17
N PRO A 283 15.45 -12.03 -1.79
CA PRO A 283 15.03 -12.44 -3.13
C PRO A 283 13.65 -13.12 -3.13
N ILE A 284 12.60 -12.30 -3.14
CA ILE A 284 11.18 -12.70 -3.17
C ILE A 284 10.89 -13.57 -4.40
N ARG A 285 10.07 -14.61 -4.20
CA ARG A 285 9.60 -15.53 -5.24
C ARG A 285 8.17 -15.18 -5.65
N PHE A 286 7.84 -15.39 -6.93
CA PHE A 286 6.57 -14.90 -7.50
C PHE A 286 6.24 -13.44 -7.09
N PRO A 287 7.20 -12.51 -7.19
CA PRO A 287 6.98 -11.14 -6.73
C PRO A 287 5.82 -10.50 -7.51
N SER A 288 5.05 -9.67 -6.81
CA SER A 288 4.03 -8.80 -7.37
C SER A 288 4.42 -7.35 -7.03
N ALA A 289 4.29 -6.45 -8.01
CA ALA A 289 4.65 -5.05 -7.87
C ALA A 289 3.41 -4.17 -8.04
N PHE A 290 3.32 -3.12 -7.23
CA PHE A 290 2.24 -2.14 -7.23
C PHE A 290 2.83 -0.75 -7.01
N ILE A 291 2.06 0.30 -7.29
CA ILE A 291 2.43 1.69 -7.03
C ILE A 291 1.32 2.32 -6.19
N CYS A 292 1.66 3.13 -5.20
CA CYS A 292 0.69 3.88 -4.40
C CYS A 292 1.27 5.26 -4.09
N GLY A 293 0.86 6.27 -4.88
CA GLY A 293 1.59 7.54 -4.96
C GLY A 293 3.07 7.29 -5.30
N GLN A 294 3.98 7.84 -4.50
CA GLN A 294 5.44 7.67 -4.66
C GLN A 294 5.99 6.33 -4.17
N GLN A 295 5.17 5.43 -3.62
CA GLN A 295 5.63 4.20 -2.98
C GLN A 295 5.51 3.00 -3.95
N PHE A 296 6.65 2.49 -4.41
CA PHE A 296 6.72 1.23 -5.15
C PHE A 296 6.65 0.06 -4.16
N ILE A 297 5.54 -0.69 -4.21
CA ILE A 297 5.28 -1.80 -3.29
C ILE A 297 5.67 -3.11 -3.96
N LEU A 298 6.60 -3.84 -3.35
CA LEU A 298 7.03 -5.17 -3.75
C LEU A 298 6.55 -6.20 -2.72
N ALA A 299 5.77 -7.18 -3.14
CA ALA A 299 5.21 -8.20 -2.27
C ALA A 299 5.38 -9.62 -2.82
N GLY A 300 5.48 -10.61 -1.93
CA GLY A 300 5.49 -12.03 -2.30
C GLY A 300 6.11 -12.94 -1.24
N PRO A 301 6.04 -14.27 -1.43
CA PRO A 301 6.68 -15.23 -0.54
C PRO A 301 8.22 -15.15 -0.54
N TYR A 302 8.79 -15.13 0.65
CA TYR A 302 10.18 -15.40 0.93
C TYR A 302 10.33 -16.76 1.62
N ILE A 303 11.16 -17.62 1.03
CA ILE A 303 11.39 -18.99 1.48
C ILE A 303 12.90 -19.23 1.53
N SER A 304 13.41 -19.42 2.74
CA SER A 304 14.76 -19.87 3.07
C SER A 304 14.70 -21.18 3.84
N GLY A 305 15.84 -21.86 4.06
CA GLY A 305 15.90 -23.14 4.77
C GLY A 305 15.35 -23.10 6.20
N SER A 306 15.39 -21.93 6.85
CA SER A 306 14.97 -21.72 8.25
C SER A 306 13.76 -20.79 8.42
N SER A 307 13.27 -20.14 7.35
CA SER A 307 12.23 -19.11 7.46
C SER A 307 11.33 -19.08 6.23
N HIS A 308 10.02 -19.01 6.47
CA HIS A 308 8.99 -18.89 5.44
C HIS A 308 8.06 -17.75 5.87
N SER A 309 7.88 -16.74 5.02
CA SER A 309 7.02 -15.59 5.31
C SER A 309 6.54 -14.94 4.02
N PHE A 310 5.31 -14.44 4.01
CA PHE A 310 4.88 -13.49 2.98
C PHE A 310 5.45 -12.13 3.36
N GLN A 311 6.17 -11.49 2.44
CA GLN A 311 6.82 -10.21 2.70
C GLN A 311 6.21 -9.11 1.84
N ILE A 312 6.15 -7.92 2.41
CA ILE A 312 5.74 -6.69 1.74
C ILE A 312 6.79 -5.64 2.06
N TRP A 313 7.28 -4.97 1.04
CA TRP A 313 8.30 -3.93 1.11
C TRP A 313 7.81 -2.74 0.29
N ALA A 314 8.07 -1.53 0.77
CA ALA A 314 7.82 -0.29 0.04
C ALA A 314 9.15 0.41 -0.21
N LEU A 315 9.36 0.85 -1.45
CA LEU A 315 10.44 1.74 -1.84
C LEU A 315 9.86 3.12 -2.07
N ASP A 316 10.34 4.10 -1.32
CA ASP A 316 10.10 5.49 -1.66
C ASP A 316 10.89 5.85 -2.92
N MET A 317 10.19 6.16 -4.00
CA MET A 317 10.80 6.50 -5.30
C MET A 317 11.48 7.89 -5.31
N THR A 318 11.28 8.70 -4.27
CA THR A 318 11.96 10.00 -4.11
C THR A 318 13.30 9.85 -3.38
N SER A 319 13.33 9.13 -2.27
CA SER A 319 14.55 8.94 -1.45
C SER A 319 15.34 7.65 -1.75
N PHE A 320 14.78 6.73 -2.53
CA PHE A 320 15.32 5.38 -2.80
C PHE A 320 15.58 4.55 -1.53
N VAL A 321 14.79 4.79 -0.47
CA VAL A 321 14.84 4.04 0.79
C VAL A 321 13.79 2.93 0.81
N TRP A 322 14.26 1.70 1.02
CA TRP A 322 13.40 0.54 1.27
C TRP A 322 12.93 0.50 2.72
N THR A 323 11.63 0.32 2.92
CA THR A 323 10.98 0.09 4.21
C THR A 323 10.22 -1.25 4.17
N LYS A 324 10.51 -2.14 5.12
CA LYS A 324 9.73 -3.38 5.30
C LYS A 324 8.40 -3.07 5.98
N ILE A 325 7.30 -3.51 5.38
CA ILE A 325 5.97 -3.50 6.00
C ILE A 325 5.86 -4.76 6.87
N GLU A 326 5.58 -4.57 8.16
CA GLU A 326 5.43 -5.65 9.13
C GLU A 326 3.93 -5.84 9.44
N PRO A 327 3.23 -6.75 8.75
CA PRO A 327 1.80 -6.99 8.95
C PRO A 327 1.46 -7.73 10.25
N GLY A 328 2.44 -8.03 11.10
CA GLY A 328 2.25 -8.71 12.37
C GLY A 328 2.41 -10.24 12.31
N PRO A 329 2.22 -10.93 13.45
CA PRO A 329 2.57 -12.35 13.58
C PRO A 329 1.57 -13.28 12.90
N GLY A 330 0.35 -12.85 12.57
CA GLY A 330 -0.68 -13.72 12.00
C GLY A 330 -0.28 -14.38 10.66
N LEU A 331 0.57 -13.72 9.87
CA LEU A 331 1.07 -14.24 8.59
C LEU A 331 2.36 -15.08 8.70
N THR A 332 2.89 -15.27 9.92
CA THR A 332 4.05 -16.15 10.17
C THR A 332 3.67 -17.63 10.16
N ARG A 333 2.38 -17.94 10.34
CA ARG A 333 1.81 -19.29 10.27
C ARG A 333 0.91 -19.39 9.05
N GLY A 334 0.79 -20.59 8.49
CA GLY A 334 -0.02 -20.85 7.32
C GLY A 334 0.73 -20.77 6.00
N SER A 335 -0.05 -20.74 4.93
CA SER A 335 0.41 -20.63 3.56
C SER A 335 -0.25 -19.42 2.91
N TRP A 336 0.57 -18.43 2.55
CA TRP A 336 0.16 -17.14 2.02
C TRP A 336 1.05 -16.85 0.80
N LEU A 337 0.48 -16.88 -0.40
CA LEU A 337 1.28 -16.92 -1.64
C LEU A 337 0.86 -15.90 -2.71
N ARG A 338 -0.34 -15.30 -2.59
CA ARG A 338 -0.85 -14.32 -3.55
C ARG A 338 -1.26 -13.04 -2.81
N GLY A 339 -0.70 -11.90 -3.21
CA GLY A 339 -1.06 -10.59 -2.69
C GLY A 339 -1.61 -9.66 -3.76
N MET A 340 -2.37 -8.64 -3.36
CA MET A 340 -2.82 -7.54 -4.21
C MET A 340 -3.09 -6.26 -3.40
N LEU A 341 -2.76 -5.10 -3.96
CA LEU A 341 -3.10 -3.81 -3.38
C LEU A 341 -4.54 -3.41 -3.73
N CYS A 342 -5.31 -2.96 -2.74
CA CYS A 342 -6.57 -2.26 -2.94
C CYS A 342 -6.41 -0.79 -2.54
N GLU A 343 -6.22 0.07 -3.54
CA GLU A 343 -6.10 1.52 -3.36
C GLU A 343 -7.36 2.14 -2.76
N SER A 344 -8.56 1.67 -3.15
CA SER A 344 -9.84 2.25 -2.70
C SER A 344 -10.13 2.06 -1.20
N MET A 345 -9.47 1.10 -0.55
CA MET A 345 -9.61 0.83 0.89
C MET A 345 -8.31 1.07 1.68
N ASN A 346 -7.23 1.55 1.05
CA ASN A 346 -5.88 1.60 1.62
C ASN A 346 -5.47 0.28 2.31
N LYS A 347 -5.80 -0.86 1.69
CA LYS A 347 -5.58 -2.21 2.26
C LYS A 347 -4.87 -3.12 1.27
N PHE A 348 -3.91 -3.91 1.75
CA PHE A 348 -3.22 -4.94 0.99
C PHE A 348 -3.80 -6.31 1.33
N LEU A 349 -4.37 -6.99 0.34
CA LEU A 349 -5.01 -8.29 0.49
C LEU A 349 -4.00 -9.40 0.25
N ILE A 350 -4.05 -10.45 1.07
CA ILE A 350 -3.20 -11.64 0.96
C ILE A 350 -4.06 -12.89 1.08
N PHE A 351 -4.07 -13.71 0.03
CA PHE A 351 -4.84 -14.95 -0.04
C PHE A 351 -4.01 -16.16 0.40
N GLY A 352 -4.65 -17.06 1.13
CA GLY A 352 -3.99 -18.21 1.72
C GLY A 352 -4.89 -19.10 2.58
N HIS A 353 -4.25 -19.86 3.46
CA HIS A 353 -4.91 -20.71 4.45
C HIS A 353 -4.02 -20.88 5.71
N PRO A 354 -4.54 -20.65 6.93
CA PRO A 354 -3.73 -20.65 8.17
C PRO A 354 -3.24 -22.04 8.58
N GLY A 355 -3.94 -23.11 8.21
CA GLY A 355 -3.58 -24.50 8.52
C GLY A 355 -2.74 -25.23 7.45
N ARG A 356 -2.21 -24.54 6.43
CA ARG A 356 -1.35 -25.12 5.38
C ARG A 356 0.10 -24.68 5.53
N THR A 357 1.05 -25.40 4.93
CA THR A 357 2.47 -25.06 4.98
C THR A 357 2.91 -24.33 3.72
N MET A 358 3.41 -23.09 3.87
CA MET A 358 3.92 -22.29 2.74
C MET A 358 4.95 -23.03 1.86
N LYS A 359 5.81 -23.86 2.48
CA LYS A 359 6.84 -24.66 1.79
C LYS A 359 6.25 -25.62 0.76
N ASP A 360 5.21 -26.35 1.14
CA ASP A 360 4.60 -27.40 0.29
C ASP A 360 3.73 -26.79 -0.80
N ASP A 361 2.98 -25.74 -0.48
CA ASP A 361 2.16 -25.03 -1.46
C ASP A 361 3.04 -24.28 -2.48
N TYR A 362 4.15 -23.68 -2.04
CA TYR A 362 5.12 -23.09 -2.95
C TYR A 362 5.78 -24.14 -3.86
N LYS A 363 6.22 -25.29 -3.31
CA LYS A 363 6.79 -26.40 -4.08
C LYS A 363 5.83 -26.87 -5.17
N ASN A 364 4.53 -26.94 -4.86
CA ASN A 364 3.48 -27.34 -5.79
C ASN A 364 2.88 -26.17 -6.61
N ARG A 365 3.32 -24.92 -6.36
CA ARG A 365 2.84 -23.66 -6.97
C ARG A 365 1.34 -23.44 -6.82
N VAL A 366 0.80 -23.80 -5.67
CA VAL A 366 -0.64 -23.79 -5.36
C VAL A 366 -1.03 -22.46 -4.72
N HIS A 367 -2.07 -21.82 -5.26
CA HIS A 367 -2.77 -20.73 -4.59
C HIS A 367 -4.04 -21.27 -3.90
N CYS A 368 -4.32 -20.73 -2.72
CA CYS A 368 -5.55 -20.98 -1.97
C CYS A 368 -6.28 -19.65 -1.77
N PHE A 369 -7.60 -19.68 -1.85
CA PHE A 369 -8.47 -18.50 -1.80
C PHE A 369 -9.49 -18.53 -0.64
N GLU A 370 -9.39 -19.55 0.24
CA GLU A 370 -10.31 -19.75 1.36
C GLU A 370 -10.24 -18.65 2.42
N TYR A 371 -9.04 -18.16 2.74
CA TYR A 371 -8.83 -17.08 3.69
C TYR A 371 -8.15 -15.87 3.02
N VAL A 372 -8.52 -14.68 3.47
CA VAL A 372 -7.90 -13.42 3.08
C VAL A 372 -7.49 -12.64 4.33
N ALA A 373 -6.23 -12.22 4.35
CA ALA A 373 -5.72 -11.25 5.32
C ALA A 373 -5.73 -9.86 4.68
N LEU A 374 -6.26 -8.86 5.39
CA LEU A 374 -6.28 -7.47 4.96
C LEU A 374 -5.32 -6.67 5.83
N VAL A 375 -4.20 -6.25 5.27
CA VAL A 375 -3.19 -5.42 5.95
C VAL A 375 -3.48 -3.95 5.64
N ASP A 376 -3.73 -3.13 6.66
CA ASP A 376 -3.87 -1.68 6.49
C ASP A 376 -2.53 -1.05 6.06
N THR A 377 -2.48 -0.43 4.88
CA THR A 377 -1.28 0.24 4.36
C THR A 377 -1.18 1.71 4.77
N GLU A 378 -2.31 2.35 5.08
CA GLU A 378 -2.37 3.73 5.58
C GLU A 378 -1.67 3.87 6.94
N VAL A 379 -1.71 2.83 7.78
CA VAL A 379 -0.94 2.72 9.03
C VAL A 379 0.59 2.82 8.81
N PHE A 380 1.07 2.61 7.59
CA PHE A 380 2.47 2.78 7.18
C PHE A 380 2.72 4.11 6.45
N GLY A 381 1.69 4.92 6.23
CA GLY A 381 1.74 6.13 5.39
C GLY A 381 1.60 5.85 3.90
N ILE A 382 1.13 4.67 3.52
CA ILE A 382 1.01 4.22 2.13
C ILE A 382 -0.47 4.17 1.77
N TYR A 383 -0.95 5.26 1.16
CA TYR A 383 -2.33 5.46 0.77
C TYR A 383 -2.38 6.43 -0.42
N ARG A 384 -3.52 6.49 -1.12
CA ARG A 384 -3.70 7.42 -2.23
C ARG A 384 -4.06 8.82 -1.71
N PRO A 385 -3.30 9.89 -2.02
CA PRO A 385 -3.63 11.23 -1.54
C PRO A 385 -4.92 11.76 -2.19
N PRO A 386 -5.77 12.49 -1.45
CA PRO A 386 -7.01 13.06 -1.97
C PRO A 386 -6.72 14.09 -3.08
N GLN A 387 -7.25 13.83 -4.27
CA GLN A 387 -7.07 14.70 -5.44
C GLN A 387 -7.93 15.98 -5.32
N PRO A 388 -7.50 17.14 -5.86
CA PRO A 388 -8.29 18.38 -5.83
C PRO A 388 -9.55 18.26 -6.70
N SER A 389 -10.66 18.85 -6.23
CA SER A 389 -11.98 18.79 -6.91
C SER A 389 -12.19 19.92 -7.92
N PHE A 390 -11.44 21.01 -7.77
CA PHE A 390 -11.52 22.21 -8.59
C PHE A 390 -10.11 22.65 -8.99
N SER A 391 -9.99 23.30 -10.15
CA SER A 391 -8.75 23.92 -10.60
C SER A 391 -8.28 25.01 -9.63
N THR A 392 -7.00 25.38 -9.74
CA THR A 392 -6.39 26.47 -8.97
C THR A 392 -7.18 27.78 -9.09
N VAL A 393 -7.68 28.09 -10.29
CA VAL A 393 -8.55 29.26 -10.57
C VAL A 393 -9.92 29.14 -9.90
N GLY A 394 -10.53 27.95 -9.88
CA GLY A 394 -11.80 27.72 -9.18
C GLY A 394 -11.68 27.91 -7.67
N GLN A 395 -10.55 27.46 -7.09
CA GLN A 395 -10.26 27.64 -5.66
C GLN A 395 -10.00 29.11 -5.31
N SER A 396 -9.23 29.85 -6.13
CA SER A 396 -8.97 31.27 -5.88
C SER A 396 -10.22 32.13 -6.00
N LEU A 397 -11.12 31.83 -6.96
CA LEU A 397 -12.44 32.46 -7.05
C LEU A 397 -13.28 32.19 -5.79
N GLY A 398 -13.31 30.96 -5.28
CA GLY A 398 -14.00 30.63 -4.03
C GLY A 398 -13.51 31.47 -2.84
N LEU A 399 -12.19 31.63 -2.69
CA LEU A 399 -11.62 32.49 -1.63
C LEU A 399 -11.93 33.98 -1.81
N SER A 400 -12.12 34.44 -3.06
CA SER A 400 -12.53 35.82 -3.33
C SER A 400 -13.99 36.06 -2.93
N ILE A 401 -14.90 35.13 -3.24
CA ILE A 401 -16.33 35.23 -2.85
C ILE A 401 -16.48 35.23 -1.31
N LEU A 402 -15.70 34.43 -0.58
CA LEU A 402 -15.71 34.43 0.89
C LEU A 402 -15.23 35.76 1.52
N LYS A 403 -14.44 36.56 0.78
CA LYS A 403 -13.94 37.86 1.25
C LYS A 403 -14.85 39.03 0.90
N ASP A 404 -15.81 38.85 -0.01
CA ASP A 404 -16.69 39.91 -0.46
C ASP A 404 -17.93 40.01 0.46
N PRO A 405 -18.06 41.05 1.30
CA PRO A 405 -19.20 41.20 2.19
C PRO A 405 -20.51 41.51 1.45
N ILE A 406 -20.47 41.96 0.19
CA ILE A 406 -21.66 42.26 -0.61
C ILE A 406 -22.40 40.97 -1.00
N LEU A 407 -21.67 39.86 -1.12
CA LEU A 407 -22.20 38.55 -1.50
C LEU A 407 -22.67 37.71 -0.30
N ALA A 408 -22.60 38.26 0.92
CA ALA A 408 -22.98 37.57 2.15
C ALA A 408 -24.39 37.96 2.64
N ASP A 409 -25.16 36.96 3.07
CA ASP A 409 -26.56 37.06 3.49
C ASP A 409 -26.87 36.32 4.82
N LEU A 410 -25.83 35.74 5.44
CA LEU A 410 -25.89 34.97 6.68
C LEU A 410 -24.67 35.30 7.58
N LYS A 411 -24.90 35.40 8.89
CA LYS A 411 -23.86 35.60 9.90
C LYS A 411 -23.63 34.29 10.67
N VAL A 412 -22.39 33.81 10.73
CA VAL A 412 -22.01 32.62 11.52
C VAL A 412 -21.23 33.07 12.76
N VAL A 413 -21.73 32.74 13.95
CA VAL A 413 -21.22 33.17 15.26
C VAL A 413 -20.52 32.02 15.99
N THR A 414 -19.32 32.26 16.52
CA THR A 414 -18.50 31.25 17.22
C THR A 414 -18.67 31.27 18.74
N THR A 415 -18.09 30.28 19.42
CA THR A 415 -18.10 30.20 20.90
C THR A 415 -17.28 31.30 21.59
N ASP A 416 -16.48 32.06 20.84
CA ASP A 416 -15.74 33.24 21.31
C ASP A 416 -16.40 34.58 20.89
N ASP A 417 -17.72 34.57 20.66
CA ASP A 417 -18.60 35.70 20.30
C ASP A 417 -18.17 36.52 19.05
N LYS A 418 -17.25 35.97 18.25
CA LYS A 418 -16.87 36.51 16.94
C LYS A 418 -17.77 35.94 15.86
N HIS A 419 -17.73 36.56 14.69
CA HIS A 419 -18.57 36.14 13.58
C HIS A 419 -17.92 36.33 12.22
N ALA A 420 -18.34 35.52 11.25
CA ALA A 420 -18.02 35.66 9.84
C ALA A 420 -19.30 35.86 9.03
N LEU A 421 -19.24 36.72 8.01
CA LEU A 421 -20.30 36.89 7.02
C LEU A 421 -20.10 35.86 5.89
N VAL A 422 -21.15 35.17 5.49
CA VAL A 422 -21.10 34.08 4.51
C VAL A 422 -22.32 34.10 3.59
N ASN A 423 -22.23 33.36 2.49
CA ASN A 423 -23.31 33.14 1.54
C ASN A 423 -24.07 31.83 1.85
N SER A 424 -25.35 31.94 2.16
CA SER A 424 -26.23 30.85 2.57
C SER A 424 -26.40 29.79 1.48
N ALA A 425 -26.38 30.17 0.20
CA ALA A 425 -26.50 29.23 -0.91
C ALA A 425 -25.25 28.36 -1.07
N VAL A 426 -24.05 28.93 -0.93
CA VAL A 426 -22.79 28.17 -0.92
C VAL A 426 -22.76 27.16 0.24
N LEU A 427 -23.15 27.60 1.44
CA LEU A 427 -23.25 26.71 2.60
C LEU A 427 -24.31 25.62 2.37
N ALA A 428 -25.51 25.95 1.89
CA ALA A 428 -26.57 24.98 1.64
C ALA A 428 -26.18 23.93 0.58
N GLN A 429 -25.39 24.31 -0.43
CA GLN A 429 -24.92 23.39 -1.46
C GLN A 429 -23.85 22.41 -0.92
N ARG A 430 -22.94 22.89 -0.06
CA ARG A 430 -21.71 22.15 0.33
C ARG A 430 -21.70 21.63 1.78
N TRP A 431 -22.71 21.97 2.58
CA TRP A 431 -22.88 21.47 3.95
C TRP A 431 -24.21 20.69 4.09
N PRO A 432 -24.21 19.36 3.92
CA PRO A 432 -25.44 18.56 3.82
C PRO A 432 -26.39 18.67 5.01
N LEU A 433 -25.86 18.68 6.25
CA LEU A 433 -26.66 18.77 7.48
C LEU A 433 -27.47 20.07 7.59
N ILE A 434 -26.88 21.19 7.16
CA ILE A 434 -27.50 22.52 7.30
C ILE A 434 -28.38 22.88 6.08
N ARG A 435 -28.23 22.19 4.95
CA ARG A 435 -29.02 22.43 3.73
C ARG A 435 -30.53 22.54 4.00
N SER A 436 -31.09 21.65 4.82
CA SER A 436 -32.51 21.67 5.19
C SER A 436 -32.93 22.93 5.96
N LEU A 437 -32.04 23.48 6.80
CA LEU A 437 -32.24 24.70 7.57
C LEU A 437 -32.12 25.97 6.71
N LEU A 438 -31.30 25.94 5.66
CA LEU A 438 -31.08 27.08 4.75
C LEU A 438 -31.98 27.08 3.50
N ASN A 439 -32.66 25.97 3.17
CA ASN A 439 -33.63 25.89 2.08
C ASN A 439 -34.69 27.02 2.09
N PRO A 440 -35.22 27.50 3.24
CA PRO A 440 -36.13 28.66 3.28
C PRO A 440 -35.51 29.98 2.81
N LEU A 441 -34.18 30.13 2.97
CA LEU A 441 -33.43 31.33 2.58
C LEU A 441 -33.04 31.31 1.10
N THR A 442 -32.88 30.13 0.51
CA THR A 442 -32.44 29.93 -0.88
C THR A 442 -33.58 29.73 -1.89
N SER A 443 -34.83 29.69 -1.42
CA SER A 443 -36.01 29.51 -2.27
C SER A 443 -36.50 30.85 -2.86
N PRO A 444 -36.69 30.97 -4.20
CA PRO A 444 -37.09 32.24 -4.83
C PRO A 444 -38.54 32.70 -4.56
N GLN A 445 -39.26 32.05 -3.64
CA GLN A 445 -40.64 32.37 -3.27
C GLN A 445 -40.76 33.05 -1.89
N SER A 446 -39.66 33.16 -1.14
CA SER A 446 -39.60 33.92 0.12
C SER A 446 -39.71 35.42 -0.19
N LYS A 447 -40.90 35.99 0.06
CA LYS A 447 -41.29 37.31 -0.45
C LYS A 447 -40.38 38.45 0.02
N MET A 448 -40.38 39.51 -0.79
CA MET A 448 -39.81 40.87 -0.64
C MET A 448 -39.80 41.52 0.76
N SER A 449 -40.52 40.97 1.74
CA SER A 449 -40.62 41.44 3.12
C SER A 449 -39.47 41.00 4.04
N GLU A 450 -38.69 39.98 3.71
CA GLU A 450 -37.54 39.54 4.53
C GLU A 450 -36.21 40.26 4.22
N ILE A 451 -36.14 41.05 3.15
CA ILE A 451 -34.93 41.75 2.69
C ILE A 451 -34.41 42.78 3.74
N LEU A 452 -35.25 43.14 4.72
CA LEU A 452 -34.93 44.08 5.80
C LEU A 452 -34.42 43.43 7.10
N GLU A 453 -34.30 42.09 7.19
CA GLU A 453 -33.86 41.39 8.42
C GLU A 453 -32.50 40.66 8.28
N HIS A 454 -31.59 41.15 7.43
CA HIS A 454 -30.24 40.58 7.28
C HIS A 454 -29.49 40.44 8.62
N ASP A 455 -29.61 41.42 9.53
CA ASP A 455 -28.95 41.44 10.84
C ASP A 455 -29.42 40.35 11.82
N LYS A 456 -30.53 39.65 11.56
CA LYS A 456 -31.11 38.64 12.47
C LYS A 456 -30.80 37.19 12.06
N ARG A 457 -30.13 36.97 10.93
CA ARG A 457 -29.85 35.64 10.38
C ARG A 457 -28.54 35.10 10.95
N GLU A 458 -28.63 34.53 12.15
CA GLU A 458 -27.47 33.97 12.88
C GLU A 458 -27.49 32.44 12.94
N LEU A 459 -26.37 31.84 12.53
CA LEU A 459 -26.03 30.43 12.71
C LEU A 459 -24.91 30.30 13.75
N LEU A 460 -25.09 29.45 14.76
CA LEU A 460 -24.02 29.17 15.73
C LEU A 460 -22.99 28.20 15.16
N PHE A 461 -21.74 28.24 15.65
CA PHE A 461 -20.65 27.31 15.30
C PHE A 461 -19.97 26.79 16.57
N PRO A 462 -19.67 25.47 16.70
CA PRO A 462 -19.29 24.84 17.96
C PRO A 462 -17.81 24.97 18.33
N ASP A 463 -17.07 25.90 17.71
CA ASP A 463 -15.63 26.08 17.88
C ASP A 463 -15.26 27.57 17.74
N THR A 464 -13.98 27.87 17.94
CA THR A 464 -13.36 29.21 17.85
C THR A 464 -13.37 29.80 16.44
N TYR A 465 -13.32 31.13 16.37
CA TYR A 465 -13.24 31.90 15.12
C TYR A 465 -12.15 31.43 14.14
N ILE A 466 -10.96 31.06 14.63
CA ILE A 466 -9.84 30.63 13.78
C ILE A 466 -10.18 29.31 13.06
N VAL A 467 -10.92 28.43 13.73
CA VAL A 467 -11.40 27.15 13.17
C VAL A 467 -12.59 27.38 12.24
N LEU A 468 -13.50 28.31 12.57
CA LEU A 468 -14.59 28.71 11.67
C LEU A 468 -14.03 29.22 10.32
N ILE A 469 -13.06 30.13 10.34
CA ILE A 469 -12.47 30.66 9.10
C ILE A 469 -11.77 29.55 8.29
N ALA A 470 -11.04 28.64 8.94
CA ALA A 470 -10.40 27.51 8.27
C ALA A 470 -11.42 26.53 7.66
N PHE A 471 -12.57 26.34 8.31
CA PHE A 471 -13.69 25.53 7.82
C PHE A 471 -14.41 26.20 6.65
N LEU A 472 -14.71 27.50 6.75
CA LEU A 472 -15.36 28.27 5.67
C LEU A 472 -14.47 28.35 4.42
N GLN A 473 -13.16 28.53 4.59
CA GLN A 473 -12.21 28.45 3.48
C GLN A 473 -12.36 27.13 2.73
N PHE A 474 -12.40 26.00 3.45
CA PHE A 474 -12.66 24.68 2.85
C PHE A 474 -14.04 24.62 2.16
N ILE A 475 -15.11 25.11 2.79
CA ILE A 475 -16.45 25.11 2.17
C ILE A 475 -16.41 25.82 0.80
N TYR A 476 -15.70 26.93 0.67
CA TYR A 476 -15.63 27.69 -0.59
C TYR A 476 -14.66 27.08 -1.63
N THR A 477 -13.58 26.41 -1.22
CA THR A 477 -12.57 25.84 -2.16
C THR A 477 -12.72 24.34 -2.44
N ASP A 478 -13.42 23.59 -1.58
CA ASP A 478 -13.38 22.12 -1.44
C ASP A 478 -11.96 21.52 -1.29
N HIS A 479 -11.02 22.33 -0.77
CA HIS A 479 -9.64 21.93 -0.53
C HIS A 479 -8.99 22.69 0.63
N LEU A 480 -7.90 22.16 1.18
CA LEU A 480 -7.09 22.89 2.15
C LEU A 480 -6.03 23.66 1.37
N VAL A 481 -6.15 24.99 1.34
CA VAL A 481 -5.36 25.89 0.48
C VAL A 481 -4.50 26.85 1.28
N THR A 482 -4.93 27.25 2.48
CA THR A 482 -4.24 28.29 3.26
C THR A 482 -3.22 27.70 4.24
N ALA A 483 -2.17 28.45 4.55
CA ALA A 483 -1.19 28.06 5.58
C ALA A 483 -1.81 27.91 6.98
N GLN A 484 -2.89 28.65 7.28
CA GLN A 484 -3.66 28.54 8.52
C GLN A 484 -4.37 27.18 8.64
N GLN A 485 -4.98 26.70 7.55
CA GLN A 485 -5.59 25.37 7.50
C GLN A 485 -4.58 24.26 7.78
N HIS A 486 -3.30 24.44 7.43
CA HIS A 486 -2.22 23.48 7.63
C HIS A 486 -1.52 23.58 9.00
N GLN A 487 -2.05 24.32 9.96
CA GLN A 487 -1.54 24.25 11.34
C GLN A 487 -2.07 22.99 12.03
N PRO A 488 -1.23 22.19 12.74
CA PRO A 488 -1.63 20.86 13.21
C PRO A 488 -2.74 20.92 14.28
N GLN A 489 -2.80 22.01 15.06
CA GLN A 489 -3.89 22.30 15.99
C GLN A 489 -5.22 22.51 15.24
N ILE A 490 -5.20 23.31 14.17
CA ILE A 490 -6.38 23.61 13.34
C ILE A 490 -6.82 22.37 12.57
N LEU A 491 -5.91 21.63 11.94
CA LEU A 491 -6.20 20.34 11.31
C LEU A 491 -6.86 19.35 12.28
N SER A 492 -6.39 19.30 13.53
CA SER A 492 -6.96 18.43 14.56
C SER A 492 -8.40 18.81 14.91
N ARG A 493 -8.73 20.10 14.96
CA ARG A 493 -10.11 20.58 15.14
C ARG A 493 -10.96 20.38 13.87
N LEU A 494 -10.41 20.60 12.68
CA LEU A 494 -11.08 20.35 11.40
C LEU A 494 -11.42 18.87 11.21
N LEU A 495 -10.56 17.93 11.63
CA LEU A 495 -10.85 16.50 11.58
C LEU A 495 -12.06 16.14 12.46
N PHE A 496 -12.09 16.65 13.70
CA PHE A 496 -13.22 16.48 14.62
C PHE A 496 -14.51 17.08 14.07
N ILE A 497 -14.44 18.29 13.50
CA ILE A 497 -15.58 18.98 12.88
C ILE A 497 -16.08 18.24 11.64
N ALA A 498 -15.18 17.66 10.83
CA ALA A 498 -15.55 16.86 9.68
C ALA A 498 -16.34 15.60 10.07
N ASP A 499 -15.97 14.95 11.17
CA ASP A 499 -16.71 13.80 11.71
C ASP A 499 -18.06 14.23 12.31
N LEU A 500 -18.06 15.29 13.14
CA LEU A 500 -19.27 15.88 13.74
C LEU A 500 -20.31 16.30 12.67
N PHE A 501 -19.85 16.90 11.58
CA PHE A 501 -20.72 17.35 10.48
C PHE A 501 -20.88 16.35 9.34
N GLN A 502 -20.29 15.15 9.45
CA GLN A 502 -20.34 14.08 8.45
C GLN A 502 -19.87 14.51 7.04
N ILE A 503 -18.86 15.38 6.98
CA ILE A 503 -18.27 15.89 5.74
C ILE A 503 -17.05 15.02 5.40
N THR A 504 -17.29 13.87 4.76
CA THR A 504 -16.27 12.87 4.38
C THR A 504 -15.06 13.50 3.69
N ARG A 505 -15.31 14.44 2.76
CA ARG A 505 -14.27 15.12 1.99
C ARG A 505 -13.30 15.94 2.85
N LEU A 506 -13.81 16.68 3.84
CA LEU A 506 -12.95 17.39 4.81
C LEU A 506 -12.20 16.40 5.70
N LYS A 507 -12.85 15.28 6.07
CA LYS A 507 -12.23 14.22 6.89
C LYS A 507 -11.02 13.60 6.17
N GLU A 508 -11.15 13.28 4.89
CA GLU A 508 -10.06 12.78 4.02
C GLU A 508 -8.90 13.77 3.94
N LEU A 509 -9.19 15.04 3.62
CA LEU A 509 -8.18 16.09 3.49
C LEU A 509 -7.44 16.36 4.82
N ALA A 510 -8.18 16.48 5.93
CA ALA A 510 -7.59 16.68 7.25
C ALA A 510 -6.75 15.46 7.68
N THR A 511 -7.23 14.24 7.43
CA THR A 511 -6.48 13.00 7.72
C THR A 511 -5.19 12.94 6.90
N HIS A 512 -5.24 13.24 5.60
CA HIS A 512 -4.06 13.34 4.74
C HIS A 512 -3.04 14.36 5.25
N ALA A 513 -3.48 15.59 5.56
CA ALA A 513 -2.59 16.63 6.06
C ALA A 513 -1.96 16.24 7.42
N LEU A 514 -2.74 15.68 8.35
CA LEU A 514 -2.21 15.17 9.62
C LEU A 514 -1.20 14.01 9.42
N HIS A 515 -1.42 13.14 8.43
CA HIS A 515 -0.45 12.11 8.03
C HIS A 515 0.87 12.69 7.50
N GLN A 516 0.87 13.86 6.85
CA GLN A 516 2.09 14.55 6.42
C GLN A 516 2.79 15.26 7.58
N MET A 517 2.02 15.84 8.51
CA MET A 517 2.57 16.54 9.69
C MET A 517 3.04 15.61 10.81
N LEU A 518 2.91 14.29 10.66
CA LEU A 518 3.18 13.32 11.71
C LEU A 518 4.68 13.15 11.97
N ASN A 519 5.13 13.67 13.11
CA ASN A 519 6.50 13.59 13.58
C ASN A 519 6.53 13.38 15.11
N MET A 520 7.72 13.32 15.72
CA MET A 520 7.87 13.02 17.16
C MET A 520 7.22 14.05 18.10
N SER A 521 7.05 15.32 17.71
CA SER A 521 6.43 16.34 18.56
C SER A 521 4.91 16.46 18.32
N THR A 522 4.43 16.21 17.11
CA THR A 522 2.99 16.28 16.78
C THR A 522 2.22 15.00 17.12
N ALA A 523 2.87 13.83 17.16
CA ALA A 523 2.21 12.53 17.26
C ALA A 523 1.24 12.35 18.44
N ALA A 524 1.47 13.00 19.59
CA ALA A 524 0.57 12.91 20.74
C ALA A 524 -0.80 13.57 20.47
N MET A 525 -0.78 14.81 19.95
CA MET A 525 -1.97 15.57 19.54
C MET A 525 -2.74 14.84 18.42
N ILE A 526 -2.01 14.34 17.41
CA ILE A 526 -2.59 13.63 16.28
C ILE A 526 -3.26 12.32 16.74
N TYR A 527 -2.63 11.59 17.67
CA TYR A 527 -3.21 10.38 18.27
C TYR A 527 -4.54 10.68 18.99
N GLU A 528 -4.59 11.73 19.80
CA GLU A 528 -5.81 12.14 20.52
C GLU A 528 -6.93 12.53 19.55
N SER A 529 -6.65 13.42 18.58
CA SER A 529 -7.62 13.86 17.57
C SER A 529 -8.15 12.70 16.72
N ALA A 530 -7.27 11.81 16.27
CA ALA A 530 -7.65 10.62 15.50
C ALA A 530 -8.50 9.64 16.32
N SER A 531 -8.24 9.53 17.63
CA SER A 531 -9.06 8.73 18.57
C SER A 531 -10.48 9.29 18.70
N LEU A 532 -10.63 10.62 18.80
CA LEU A 532 -11.93 11.28 18.92
C LEU A 532 -12.74 11.25 17.63
N SER A 533 -12.08 11.25 16.48
CA SER A 533 -12.69 11.38 15.14
C SER A 533 -12.81 10.04 14.39
N ASN A 534 -12.65 8.92 15.09
CA ASN A 534 -12.67 7.56 14.54
C ASN A 534 -11.77 7.36 13.30
N ALA A 535 -10.57 7.94 13.31
CA ALA A 535 -9.57 7.84 12.23
C ALA A 535 -8.51 6.78 12.59
N VAL A 536 -8.94 5.52 12.62
CA VAL A 536 -8.18 4.38 13.19
C VAL A 536 -6.79 4.23 12.58
N SER A 537 -6.64 4.32 11.26
CA SER A 537 -5.34 4.12 10.58
C SER A 537 -4.32 5.22 10.93
N LEU A 538 -4.77 6.48 11.00
CA LEU A 538 -3.98 7.62 11.49
C LEU A 538 -3.62 7.47 12.98
N GLN A 539 -4.57 7.03 13.81
CA GLN A 539 -4.37 6.77 15.24
C GLN A 539 -3.28 5.72 15.47
N ILE A 540 -3.33 4.58 14.78
CA ILE A 540 -2.33 3.51 14.90
C ILE A 540 -0.97 4.00 14.37
N ARG A 541 -0.92 4.75 13.25
CA ARG A 541 0.32 5.32 12.73
C ARG A 541 0.97 6.27 13.74
N ALA A 542 0.18 7.16 14.36
CA ALA A 542 0.66 8.06 15.41
C ALA A 542 1.18 7.30 16.65
N LEU A 543 0.45 6.27 17.09
CA LEU A 543 0.88 5.39 18.18
C LEU A 543 2.22 4.69 17.89
N ARG A 544 2.43 4.23 16.64
CA ARG A 544 3.71 3.62 16.21
C ARG A 544 4.86 4.63 16.30
N VAL A 545 4.65 5.89 15.93
CA VAL A 545 5.66 6.96 16.06
C VAL A 545 5.99 7.21 17.54
N LEU A 546 4.99 7.31 18.41
CA LEU A 546 5.18 7.48 19.86
C LEU A 546 5.96 6.31 20.49
N ILE A 547 5.66 5.07 20.10
CA ILE A 547 6.36 3.86 20.59
C ILE A 547 7.82 3.85 20.11
N ASN A 548 8.08 4.23 18.87
CA ASN A 548 9.43 4.30 18.32
C ASN A 548 10.24 5.42 19.00
N ALA A 549 9.65 6.61 19.19
CA ALA A 549 10.25 7.71 19.96
C ALA A 549 10.63 7.27 21.38
N LYS A 550 9.72 6.59 22.09
CA LYS A 550 9.98 6.03 23.43
C LYS A 550 11.14 5.03 23.44
N LYS A 551 11.19 4.12 22.46
CA LYS A 551 12.30 3.16 22.30
C LYS A 551 13.63 3.85 22.02
N MET A 552 13.65 4.94 21.23
CA MET A 552 14.85 5.72 20.96
C MET A 552 15.36 6.43 22.23
N MET A 553 14.49 7.11 22.98
CA MET A 553 14.85 7.75 24.25
C MET A 553 15.39 6.73 25.28
N GLN A 554 14.76 5.55 25.39
CA GLN A 554 15.25 4.47 26.26
C GLN A 554 16.62 3.92 25.84
N ARG A 555 16.93 3.88 24.54
CA ARG A 555 18.28 3.51 24.05
C ARG A 555 19.31 4.59 24.43
N GLN A 556 18.98 5.87 24.24
CA GLN A 556 19.87 6.99 24.62
C GLN A 556 20.15 7.00 26.14
N GLN A 557 19.12 6.80 26.98
CA GLN A 557 19.28 6.68 28.44
C GLN A 557 20.22 5.52 28.83
N LYS A 558 20.13 4.38 28.15
CA LYS A 558 21.02 3.23 28.39
C LYS A 558 22.46 3.49 27.96
N LEU A 559 22.71 4.25 26.89
CA LEU A 559 24.07 4.65 26.53
C LEU A 559 24.66 5.68 27.50
N GLY A 560 23.86 6.63 27.99
CA GLY A 560 24.29 7.62 28.99
C GLY A 560 24.77 6.97 30.30
N GLN A 561 24.05 5.96 30.79
CA GLN A 561 24.41 5.23 32.01
C GLN A 561 25.70 4.39 31.91
N THR A 562 26.25 4.18 30.71
CA THR A 562 27.55 3.50 30.53
C THR A 562 28.76 4.41 30.68
N VAL A 563 28.57 5.73 30.69
CA VAL A 563 29.66 6.72 30.86
C VAL A 563 29.81 7.15 32.32
N GLU A 564 28.72 7.14 33.10
CA GLU A 564 28.71 7.48 34.53
C GLU A 564 28.74 6.23 35.43
N ARG A 565 29.85 5.47 35.40
CA ARG A 565 30.21 4.60 36.54
C ARG A 565 31.30 5.30 37.35
N PRO A 566 31.05 5.72 38.60
CA PRO A 566 32.07 6.34 39.44
C PRO A 566 33.26 5.40 39.64
N LEU A 567 34.48 5.93 39.53
CA LEU A 567 35.70 5.23 39.91
C LEU A 567 35.69 5.01 41.44
N SER A 568 35.43 3.79 41.87
CA SER A 568 35.59 3.38 43.27
C SER A 568 37.07 3.44 43.66
N PRO A 569 37.44 4.04 44.81
CA PRO A 569 38.83 4.11 45.25
C PRO A 569 39.39 2.72 45.60
N PRO A 570 40.72 2.53 45.56
CA PRO A 570 41.34 1.23 45.81
C PRO A 570 41.20 0.81 47.29
N PRO A 571 41.01 -0.49 47.58
CA PRO A 571 40.93 -0.98 48.95
C PRO A 571 42.30 -0.95 49.64
N VAL A 572 42.30 -0.52 50.90
CA VAL A 572 43.49 -0.49 51.78
C VAL A 572 43.76 -1.90 52.33
N PHE A 573 45.02 -2.32 52.35
CA PHE A 573 45.44 -3.59 52.95
C PHE A 573 45.34 -3.56 54.49
N GLY A 574 44.76 -4.61 55.09
CA GLY A 574 44.58 -4.70 56.54
C GLY A 574 44.28 -6.12 57.06
N GLN A 575 45.34 -6.91 57.23
CA GLN A 575 45.53 -8.05 58.18
C GLN A 575 44.49 -9.18 58.33
N SER A 576 44.98 -10.41 58.18
CA SER A 576 44.30 -11.70 58.46
C SER A 576 44.48 -12.16 59.92
N PRO A 577 43.60 -13.06 60.41
CA PRO A 577 44.05 -14.41 60.83
C PRO A 577 43.10 -15.52 60.29
N LEU A 578 43.53 -16.62 59.64
CA LEU A 578 44.36 -17.79 60.04
C LEU A 578 43.50 -19.07 60.27
N VAL A 579 44.07 -20.25 59.95
CA VAL A 579 43.59 -21.63 60.27
C VAL A 579 42.41 -22.17 59.41
N ARG A 580 42.40 -23.38 58.82
CA ARG A 580 43.33 -24.54 58.78
C ARG A 580 43.34 -25.24 57.41
N SER A 581 44.42 -26.00 57.19
CA SER A 581 44.69 -26.89 56.05
C SER A 581 44.01 -28.27 56.15
N ASN A 582 43.96 -29.01 55.04
CA ASN A 582 44.55 -30.37 54.97
C ASN A 582 44.86 -30.81 53.52
N GLN A 583 46.04 -31.42 53.33
CA GLN A 583 46.54 -32.05 52.11
C GLN A 583 46.85 -33.54 52.39
N ILE A 584 46.64 -34.42 51.41
CA ILE A 584 47.32 -35.73 51.21
C ILE A 584 47.30 -35.95 49.68
N ALA A 585 48.39 -35.81 48.89
CA ALA A 585 49.60 -36.66 48.73
C ALA A 585 49.30 -37.97 47.94
N ILE A 586 49.65 -38.11 46.65
CA ILE A 586 50.94 -38.58 46.05
C ILE A 586 51.20 -40.08 46.32
N GLY A 587 51.58 -40.97 45.39
CA GLY A 587 51.91 -40.98 43.95
C GLY A 587 51.81 -42.46 43.44
N SER A 588 52.29 -42.93 42.28
CA SER A 588 53.23 -42.44 41.25
C SER A 588 53.15 -43.34 39.98
N GLN A 589 53.58 -42.85 38.80
CA GLN A 589 54.53 -43.53 37.89
C GLN A 589 54.92 -42.63 36.69
N SER A 590 56.17 -42.81 36.26
CA SER A 590 57.03 -42.08 35.31
C SER A 590 56.50 -41.70 33.91
N GLU A 591 56.66 -40.42 33.52
CA GLU A 591 57.68 -39.86 32.58
C GLU A 591 58.11 -40.65 31.30
N PRO A 592 58.66 -39.99 30.25
CA PRO A 592 58.50 -38.58 29.82
C PRO A 592 58.43 -38.34 28.28
N LEU A 593 58.09 -37.10 27.88
CA LEU A 593 58.88 -36.31 26.89
C LEU A 593 58.37 -34.86 26.74
N ASN A 594 59.02 -33.94 27.47
CA ASN A 594 59.55 -32.61 27.08
C ASN A 594 58.79 -31.70 26.08
N HIS A 595 58.80 -30.36 26.17
CA HIS A 595 59.06 -29.31 27.20
C HIS A 595 58.60 -27.97 26.53
N TYR A 596 57.97 -26.97 27.17
CA TYR A 596 58.54 -25.97 28.12
C TYR A 596 59.72 -25.15 27.53
N THR A 597 59.90 -23.82 27.70
CA THR A 597 59.17 -22.76 28.46
C THR A 597 59.48 -21.36 27.86
N THR A 598 58.84 -20.33 28.42
CA THR A 598 58.92 -18.88 28.19
C THR A 598 60.28 -18.17 28.35
N SER A 599 60.37 -17.00 27.69
CA SER A 599 60.92 -15.71 28.17
C SER A 599 62.42 -15.36 28.08
N LYS A 600 62.72 -14.22 27.42
CA LYS A 600 63.41 -13.03 28.01
C LYS A 600 63.45 -11.85 27.02
N LEU A 601 63.61 -10.63 27.55
CA LEU A 601 63.97 -9.42 26.77
C LEU A 601 65.47 -9.43 26.44
N LEU A 602 65.88 -8.91 25.27
CA LEU A 602 66.89 -7.84 25.12
C LEU A 602 67.14 -7.45 23.65
N GLN A 603 67.74 -6.26 23.48
CA GLN A 603 68.05 -5.55 22.23
C GLN A 603 68.92 -6.34 21.22
N LYS A 604 68.73 -6.10 19.92
CA LYS A 604 69.67 -5.30 19.07
C LYS A 604 69.28 -5.23 17.57
N GLN A 605 69.47 -4.03 17.00
CA GLN A 605 70.08 -3.68 15.70
C GLN A 605 69.57 -4.39 14.41
N ASP A 606 68.95 -3.66 13.47
CA ASP A 606 69.58 -2.92 12.33
C ASP A 606 69.65 -3.81 11.07
N THR A 607 69.48 -3.39 9.80
CA THR A 607 69.16 -2.12 9.10
C THR A 607 68.26 -2.48 7.87
N THR A 608 67.83 -1.65 6.90
CA THR A 608 68.09 -0.25 6.50
C THR A 608 66.81 0.40 5.94
N VAL A 609 66.55 1.66 6.28
CA VAL A 609 65.87 2.66 5.42
C VAL A 609 66.52 4.02 5.73
N PRO A 610 67.11 4.74 4.75
CA PRO A 610 67.58 6.10 4.95
C PRO A 610 66.61 7.11 4.31
N SER A 611 66.25 8.12 5.09
CA SER A 611 65.54 9.33 4.66
C SER A 611 66.26 10.56 5.22
N THR A 612 65.98 11.75 4.66
CA THR A 612 66.30 13.11 5.21
C THR A 612 67.75 13.64 5.00
N PRO A 613 68.01 14.97 5.13
CA PRO A 613 67.28 16.14 4.59
C PRO A 613 68.23 17.32 4.15
N THR A 614 67.77 18.59 4.34
CA THR A 614 68.48 19.91 4.32
C THR A 614 68.83 20.53 2.94
N SER A 615 68.78 21.86 2.68
CA SER A 615 68.36 23.06 3.46
C SER A 615 68.19 24.34 2.59
N LEU A 616 67.76 25.46 3.22
CA LEU A 616 68.13 26.88 2.96
C LEU A 616 67.39 27.78 1.93
N ALA A 617 67.56 29.11 2.18
CA ALA A 617 67.07 30.34 1.52
C ALA A 617 65.55 30.64 1.62
N SER A 618 65.01 31.77 2.11
CA SER A 618 65.42 33.17 2.43
C SER A 618 65.02 34.25 1.38
N MET A 619 64.68 35.44 1.90
CA MET A 619 64.26 36.70 1.25
C MET A 619 62.81 36.81 0.72
N ALA A 620 62.16 37.99 0.65
CA ALA A 620 62.18 39.24 1.47
C ALA A 620 61.12 40.25 0.92
N GLN A 621 60.43 41.00 1.80
CA GLN A 621 59.65 42.26 1.54
C GLN A 621 58.44 42.12 0.57
N GLY A 622 57.27 42.77 0.69
CA GLY A 622 56.56 43.67 1.64
C GLY A 622 55.09 43.76 1.16
N ALA A 623 54.15 44.63 1.55
CA ALA A 623 53.89 45.59 2.63
C ALA A 623 52.36 45.98 2.52
N THR A 624 51.59 46.59 3.44
CA THR A 624 51.85 47.22 4.75
C THR A 624 50.56 47.24 5.63
N ARG A 625 50.74 47.21 6.97
CA ARG A 625 50.02 47.91 8.08
C ARG A 625 48.86 48.87 7.70
N LEU A 626 47.72 48.90 8.40
CA LEU A 626 47.39 49.60 9.69
C LEU A 626 45.94 49.21 10.09
N GLN A 627 45.38 49.23 11.31
CA GLN A 627 45.79 49.29 12.72
C GLN A 627 44.47 49.34 13.56
N ASN A 628 44.40 48.70 14.73
CA ASN A 628 43.54 49.05 15.90
C ASN A 628 41.97 49.07 15.75
N ASN A 629 41.14 48.84 16.78
CA ASN A 629 41.39 48.51 18.20
C ASN A 629 40.15 47.84 18.85
N ASN A 630 40.39 47.12 19.96
CA ASN A 630 39.45 46.82 21.07
C ASN A 630 38.19 45.96 20.80
N SER A 631 37.68 45.14 21.74
CA SER A 631 38.29 44.42 22.89
C SER A 631 37.26 43.41 23.44
N VAL A 632 37.73 42.21 23.79
CA VAL A 632 37.04 41.14 24.56
C VAL A 632 37.01 41.53 26.08
N PRO A 633 36.67 40.70 27.12
CA PRO A 633 36.07 39.33 27.18
C PRO A 633 35.05 39.05 28.35
N PHE A 634 34.57 37.79 28.45
CA PHE A 634 34.27 36.92 29.65
C PHE A 634 33.57 37.51 30.92
N SER A 635 32.84 36.78 31.78
CA SER A 635 33.04 35.41 32.30
C SER A 635 31.81 34.73 32.95
N THR A 636 31.84 33.41 32.89
CA THR A 636 31.27 32.35 33.77
C THR A 636 31.16 32.60 35.29
N SER A 637 30.16 32.00 35.98
CA SER A 637 30.31 30.79 36.85
C SER A 637 29.14 30.50 37.84
N GLN A 638 28.84 29.20 38.08
CA GLN A 638 28.46 28.50 39.36
C GLN A 638 27.28 29.02 40.25
N SER A 639 26.54 28.25 41.09
CA SER A 639 26.29 26.80 41.34
C SER A 639 25.14 26.61 42.38
N ALA A 640 24.37 25.50 42.32
CA ALA A 640 23.68 24.78 43.45
C ALA A 640 22.59 25.56 44.29
N THR A 641 21.67 25.00 45.14
CA THR A 641 21.33 23.62 45.62
C THR A 641 19.93 23.53 46.33
N THR A 642 19.17 22.43 46.10
CA THR A 642 18.22 21.68 47.01
C THR A 642 16.95 22.23 47.72
N PHE A 643 16.05 21.26 48.03
CA PHE A 643 14.86 21.22 48.93
C PHE A 643 13.48 21.70 48.41
N ALA A 644 12.33 21.24 48.97
CA ALA A 644 11.75 19.88 48.97
C ALA A 644 10.29 19.84 49.52
N HIS A 645 9.38 19.15 48.82
CA HIS A 645 8.21 18.35 49.28
C HIS A 645 7.09 18.84 50.26
N GLN A 646 5.92 18.17 50.09
CA GLN A 646 4.66 18.11 50.88
C GLN A 646 3.65 19.27 50.65
N ARG A 647 2.37 19.11 50.27
CA ARG A 647 1.22 18.14 50.43
C ARG A 647 0.34 18.32 51.68
N SER A 648 -0.97 18.09 51.49
CA SER A 648 -2.12 18.17 52.43
C SER A 648 -2.70 19.59 52.61
N GLY A 649 -4.02 19.82 52.71
CA GLY A 649 -5.18 18.93 52.53
C GLY A 649 -6.38 19.26 53.46
N SER A 650 -7.60 18.92 53.00
CA SER A 650 -8.90 18.81 53.72
C SER A 650 -9.89 20.01 53.79
N ASP A 651 -11.16 19.63 53.66
CA ASP A 651 -12.39 20.42 53.54
C ASP A 651 -12.98 20.93 54.87
N ARG A 652 -13.93 21.88 54.81
CA ARG A 652 -15.34 21.64 55.22
C ARG A 652 -16.31 22.78 54.92
N SER A 653 -17.58 22.38 54.76
CA SER A 653 -18.76 23.18 54.40
C SER A 653 -19.53 23.74 55.59
N ILE A 654 -20.20 24.90 55.43
CA ILE A 654 -21.40 25.28 56.20
C ILE A 654 -22.47 25.87 55.25
N THR A 655 -23.70 25.38 55.39
CA THR A 655 -24.94 25.83 54.74
C THR A 655 -25.65 26.91 55.57
N LEU A 656 -26.41 27.81 54.93
CA LEU A 656 -27.53 28.50 55.58
C LEU A 656 -28.54 29.02 54.53
N ASP A 657 -29.81 28.63 54.70
CA ASP A 657 -30.95 29.16 53.94
C ASP A 657 -31.34 30.56 54.44
N TYR A 658 -31.79 31.45 53.55
CA TYR A 658 -32.89 32.37 53.85
C TYR A 658 -33.51 32.96 52.58
N ASN A 659 -34.84 33.12 52.57
CA ASN A 659 -35.64 33.73 51.50
C ASN A 659 -36.65 34.69 52.16
N PRO A 660 -36.78 35.93 51.67
CA PRO A 660 -38.15 36.42 51.46
C PRO A 660 -38.35 37.34 50.24
N SER A 661 -39.40 37.01 49.48
CA SER A 661 -40.47 37.93 49.01
C SER A 661 -40.15 39.21 48.23
N ILE A 662 -40.58 39.23 46.97
CA ILE A 662 -40.62 40.39 46.05
C ILE A 662 -41.93 41.19 46.26
N PRO A 663 -41.90 42.54 46.18
CA PRO A 663 -42.56 43.26 45.07
C PRO A 663 -41.64 44.37 44.50
N GLY A 664 -41.61 44.72 43.21
CA GLY A 664 -42.35 44.26 42.03
C GLY A 664 -42.46 45.42 41.03
N ALA A 665 -41.68 45.40 39.93
CA ALA A 665 -41.75 46.42 38.87
C ALA A 665 -41.27 45.90 37.49
N ALA A 666 -42.10 46.14 36.48
CA ALA A 666 -41.95 46.04 35.01
C ALA A 666 -40.74 45.31 34.36
N PRO A 667 -40.96 44.34 33.44
CA PRO A 667 -39.90 43.75 32.62
C PRO A 667 -39.57 44.59 31.36
N PRO A 668 -38.31 44.62 30.90
CA PRO A 668 -37.99 45.02 29.53
C PRO A 668 -38.40 43.93 28.54
N THR A 669 -38.88 44.34 27.37
CA THR A 669 -39.35 43.45 26.28
C THR A 669 -38.27 42.52 25.74
N PRO A 670 -38.54 41.22 25.52
CA PRO A 670 -37.59 40.31 24.88
C PRO A 670 -37.55 40.55 23.36
N VAL A 671 -36.41 41.02 22.84
CA VAL A 671 -36.15 41.03 21.40
C VAL A 671 -35.90 39.59 20.94
N SER A 672 -36.86 39.00 20.24
CA SER A 672 -36.73 37.64 19.69
C SER A 672 -35.79 37.64 18.47
N ALA A 673 -34.51 37.39 18.71
CA ALA A 673 -33.59 36.96 17.65
C ALA A 673 -33.83 35.47 17.34
N LYS A 674 -34.18 35.15 16.09
CA LYS A 674 -34.38 33.78 15.62
C LYS A 674 -33.03 33.09 15.36
N SER A 675 -32.27 32.82 16.42
CA SER A 675 -31.04 32.03 16.33
C SER A 675 -31.35 30.61 15.84
N MET A 676 -30.78 30.23 14.68
CA MET A 676 -30.85 28.86 14.18
C MET A 676 -29.84 28.00 14.91
N LYS A 677 -30.29 27.36 16.00
CA LYS A 677 -29.49 26.39 16.75
C LYS A 677 -29.41 25.08 15.99
N PHE A 678 -28.25 24.43 16.06
CA PHE A 678 -28.10 23.05 15.61
C PHE A 678 -29.09 22.11 16.31
N PRO A 679 -29.51 21.02 15.66
CA PRO A 679 -30.10 19.87 16.36
C PRO A 679 -29.19 19.44 17.50
N SER A 680 -29.75 19.10 18.66
CA SER A 680 -28.99 18.74 19.85
C SER A 680 -28.11 17.51 19.60
N PHE A 681 -26.82 17.72 19.36
CA PHE A 681 -25.87 16.64 19.17
C PHE A 681 -25.70 15.86 20.47
N LEU A 682 -26.26 14.65 20.53
CA LEU A 682 -25.95 13.69 21.58
C LEU A 682 -24.48 13.31 21.47
N ILE A 683 -23.65 13.88 22.35
CA ILE A 683 -22.33 13.34 22.64
C ILE A 683 -22.54 11.88 23.01
N ARG A 684 -22.00 10.98 22.18
CA ARG A 684 -22.09 9.53 22.39
C ARG A 684 -21.15 9.12 23.54
N GLN A 685 -21.52 9.47 24.76
CA GLN A 685 -20.95 8.83 25.95
C GLN A 685 -21.14 7.32 25.82
N GLN A 686 -20.13 6.55 26.22
CA GLN A 686 -20.11 5.10 26.09
C GLN A 686 -21.18 4.47 27.01
N SER A 687 -22.40 4.29 26.48
CA SER A 687 -23.38 3.37 27.04
C SER A 687 -23.08 1.97 26.51
N SER A 688 -22.36 1.18 27.30
CA SER A 688 -22.13 -0.24 27.06
C SER A 688 -23.47 -0.97 26.87
N PRO A 689 -23.70 -1.72 25.78
CA PRO A 689 -24.86 -2.61 25.72
C PRO A 689 -24.64 -3.74 26.74
N GLN A 690 -25.47 -3.81 27.77
CA GLN A 690 -25.56 -5.03 28.57
C GLN A 690 -26.07 -6.16 27.66
N PRO A 691 -25.36 -7.30 27.55
CA PRO A 691 -25.88 -8.45 26.83
C PRO A 691 -27.06 -9.04 27.60
N GLN A 692 -28.23 -9.07 26.98
CA GLN A 692 -29.38 -9.82 27.51
C GLN A 692 -29.01 -11.30 27.59
N GLN A 693 -29.08 -11.86 28.80
CA GLN A 693 -28.81 -13.27 29.03
C GLN A 693 -29.95 -14.13 28.46
N GLN A 694 -29.76 -14.72 27.28
CA GLN A 694 -30.40 -15.99 26.96
C GLN A 694 -29.42 -17.13 27.30
N ARG A 695 -29.73 -17.85 28.38
CA ARG A 695 -29.03 -19.07 28.78
C ARG A 695 -29.24 -20.17 27.73
N SER A 696 -28.23 -20.44 26.91
CA SER A 696 -28.05 -21.74 26.27
C SER A 696 -26.94 -22.50 27.00
N LEU A 697 -27.32 -23.55 27.72
CA LEU A 697 -26.41 -24.40 28.50
C LEU A 697 -25.43 -25.13 27.58
N TYR A 698 -24.17 -24.68 27.56
CA TYR A 698 -23.08 -25.49 27.02
C TYR A 698 -22.65 -26.50 28.09
N ILE A 699 -22.99 -27.77 27.84
CA ILE A 699 -22.36 -28.90 28.54
C ILE A 699 -21.04 -29.17 27.84
N GLU A 700 -19.96 -28.98 28.57
CA GLU A 700 -18.61 -29.39 28.19
C GLU A 700 -18.55 -30.92 28.10
N LYS A 701 -18.15 -31.44 26.93
CA LYS A 701 -17.79 -32.86 26.75
C LYS A 701 -16.57 -32.99 25.88
N ASP A 702 -15.53 -33.55 26.47
CA ASP A 702 -14.33 -34.02 25.80
C ASP A 702 -14.68 -35.00 24.66
N TYR A 703 -13.98 -34.87 23.54
CA TYR A 703 -13.97 -35.90 22.51
C TYR A 703 -12.62 -36.61 22.46
N ALA A 704 -12.62 -37.80 23.05
CA ALA A 704 -11.61 -38.80 22.84
C ALA A 704 -11.69 -39.40 21.41
N SER A 705 -10.63 -40.11 21.04
CA SER A 705 -10.31 -40.58 19.69
C SER A 705 -11.04 -41.87 19.25
N VAL A 706 -10.95 -42.18 17.93
CA VAL A 706 -11.12 -43.53 17.28
C VAL A 706 -12.59 -43.99 16.99
N PRO A 707 -12.91 -44.78 15.93
CA PRO A 707 -12.30 -45.01 14.60
C PRO A 707 -13.26 -44.78 13.38
N SER A 708 -12.75 -45.00 12.17
CA SER A 708 -13.48 -45.13 10.89
C SER A 708 -14.44 -46.33 10.82
N PRO A 709 -15.43 -46.29 9.90
CA PRO A 709 -15.95 -47.49 9.25
C PRO A 709 -15.84 -47.44 7.71
N GLN A 710 -15.42 -48.55 7.11
CA GLN A 710 -15.70 -48.87 5.70
C GLN A 710 -17.10 -49.46 5.59
N LEU A 711 -17.84 -49.16 4.51
CA LEU A 711 -18.42 -50.15 3.58
C LEU A 711 -19.36 -49.48 2.58
N SER A 712 -19.17 -49.81 1.30
CA SER A 712 -20.14 -49.62 0.22
C SER A 712 -21.23 -50.70 0.26
N PRO A 713 -22.37 -50.48 -0.44
CA PRO A 713 -22.62 -51.42 -1.53
C PRO A 713 -23.09 -50.78 -2.85
N THR A 714 -22.77 -51.53 -3.89
CA THR A 714 -23.17 -51.47 -5.30
C THR A 714 -24.66 -51.18 -5.54
N PHE A 715 -24.97 -50.39 -6.58
CA PHE A 715 -26.22 -50.54 -7.34
C PHE A 715 -25.93 -50.46 -8.85
N GLN A 716 -26.50 -51.39 -9.61
CA GLN A 716 -26.27 -51.55 -11.05
C GLN A 716 -27.32 -50.82 -11.91
N GLU A 717 -26.98 -50.72 -13.19
CA GLU A 717 -27.70 -50.08 -14.28
C GLU A 717 -29.15 -50.53 -14.48
N LYS A 718 -29.96 -49.63 -15.06
CA LYS A 718 -30.98 -50.01 -16.06
C LYS A 718 -30.98 -49.05 -17.25
N HIS A 719 -30.64 -49.57 -18.42
CA HIS A 719 -30.99 -48.98 -19.71
C HIS A 719 -32.50 -49.12 -19.97
N GLN A 720 -33.14 -48.11 -20.58
CA GLN A 720 -33.61 -48.18 -21.97
C GLN A 720 -34.19 -46.83 -22.47
N PRO A 721 -34.26 -46.60 -23.80
CA PRO A 721 -34.58 -45.30 -24.38
C PRO A 721 -36.07 -45.16 -24.77
N SER A 722 -36.52 -43.92 -24.98
CA SER A 722 -37.75 -43.60 -25.70
C SER A 722 -37.45 -42.78 -26.95
N THR A 723 -38.08 -43.16 -28.06
CA THR A 723 -37.93 -42.63 -29.42
C THR A 723 -38.89 -41.48 -29.74
N GLU A 724 -38.53 -40.72 -30.79
CA GLU A 724 -39.40 -39.79 -31.55
C GLU A 724 -39.87 -38.50 -30.82
N THR A 725 -40.09 -37.36 -31.50
CA THR A 725 -40.39 -37.12 -32.93
C THR A 725 -39.55 -35.99 -33.56
N LEU A 726 -39.44 -36.00 -34.89
CA LEU A 726 -38.85 -34.90 -35.67
C LEU A 726 -39.77 -33.68 -35.73
N ILE A 727 -39.19 -32.47 -35.65
CA ILE A 727 -39.55 -31.40 -36.59
C ILE A 727 -38.26 -30.87 -37.22
N LYS A 728 -38.19 -30.93 -38.56
CA LYS A 728 -37.12 -30.32 -39.34
C LYS A 728 -37.37 -28.82 -39.43
N ASN A 729 -36.30 -28.02 -39.35
CA ASN A 729 -36.16 -26.95 -40.33
C ASN A 729 -34.68 -26.71 -40.66
N SER A 730 -34.43 -26.51 -41.95
CA SER A 730 -33.11 -26.44 -42.56
C SER A 730 -32.67 -25.01 -42.82
N ASN A 731 -31.37 -24.76 -42.70
CA ASN A 731 -30.49 -24.04 -43.65
C ASN A 731 -29.11 -23.90 -42.97
N SER A 732 -28.09 -24.63 -43.41
CA SER A 732 -27.07 -24.17 -44.38
C SER A 732 -26.36 -22.87 -43.95
N SER A 733 -25.04 -22.84 -43.76
CA SER A 733 -24.06 -23.44 -44.68
C SER A 733 -22.82 -24.04 -44.01
N LYS A 734 -22.27 -25.08 -44.66
CA LYS A 734 -20.95 -25.65 -44.37
C LYS A 734 -19.88 -24.90 -45.14
N THR A 735 -18.74 -24.60 -44.52
CA THR A 735 -17.42 -24.65 -45.18
C THR A 735 -16.34 -25.09 -44.18
N HIS A 736 -15.98 -26.37 -44.22
CA HIS A 736 -14.59 -26.74 -43.95
C HIS A 736 -13.78 -26.36 -45.21
N PHE A 737 -12.50 -25.98 -45.06
CA PHE A 737 -11.35 -26.75 -45.59
C PHE A 737 -10.00 -26.10 -45.21
N TRP A 738 -9.15 -26.91 -44.57
CA TRP A 738 -7.67 -27.00 -44.62
C TRP A 738 -6.71 -25.82 -44.37
N ARG A 739 -5.69 -26.17 -43.58
CA ARG A 739 -4.41 -25.47 -43.41
C ARG A 739 -3.56 -25.61 -44.68
N HIS A 740 -2.73 -24.61 -44.96
CA HIS A 740 -1.45 -24.81 -45.65
C HIS A 740 -0.31 -24.15 -44.86
N ASN A 741 0.72 -24.94 -44.56
CA ASN A 741 2.03 -24.40 -44.19
C ASN A 741 2.77 -24.01 -45.47
N THR A 742 3.36 -22.81 -45.50
CA THR A 742 4.39 -22.45 -46.48
C THR A 742 5.60 -21.88 -45.78
N ILE A 743 6.64 -22.70 -45.68
CA ILE A 743 8.00 -22.29 -45.32
C ILE A 743 8.59 -21.55 -46.52
N SER A 744 9.08 -20.33 -46.32
CA SER A 744 9.81 -19.56 -47.34
C SER A 744 11.22 -19.23 -46.84
N THR A 745 12.18 -20.10 -47.15
CA THR A 745 13.61 -19.85 -46.94
C THR A 745 14.16 -18.90 -48.01
N LYS A 746 14.95 -17.90 -47.59
CA LYS A 746 15.59 -16.96 -48.53
C LYS A 746 16.80 -17.60 -49.22
N LYS A 747 16.85 -17.46 -50.55
CA LYS A 747 18.00 -17.84 -51.40
C LYS A 747 19.28 -17.09 -51.01
N LYS A 748 20.42 -17.78 -51.08
CA LYS A 748 21.70 -17.20 -51.50
C LYS A 748 22.35 -18.11 -52.55
N THR A 749 23.03 -17.50 -53.50
CA THR A 749 23.50 -18.09 -54.76
C THR A 749 24.91 -18.69 -54.67
N LYS A 750 25.15 -19.84 -55.31
CA LYS A 750 26.29 -20.04 -56.21
C LYS A 750 26.14 -21.31 -57.08
N SER A 751 26.73 -21.21 -58.28
CA SER A 751 27.02 -22.22 -59.31
C SER A 751 27.49 -23.59 -58.74
N GLU A 752 27.24 -24.76 -59.35
CA GLU A 752 27.60 -25.20 -60.72
C GLU A 752 26.85 -26.51 -61.13
N GLY A 753 26.77 -26.79 -62.44
CA GLY A 753 27.01 -28.13 -63.00
C GLY A 753 25.92 -29.23 -62.99
N ARG A 754 25.60 -29.71 -64.21
CA ARG A 754 25.16 -31.09 -64.59
C ARG A 754 23.68 -31.53 -64.39
N THR A 755 22.92 -31.32 -65.47
CA THR A 755 22.22 -32.34 -66.30
C THR A 755 21.48 -33.56 -65.70
N PHE A 756 20.21 -33.69 -66.15
CA PHE A 756 19.39 -34.89 -66.42
C PHE A 756 18.88 -35.79 -65.26
N GLY A 757 17.58 -36.10 -65.32
CA GLY A 757 16.95 -37.22 -64.58
C GLY A 757 15.45 -37.05 -64.28
N PHE A 758 14.57 -37.52 -65.17
CA PHE A 758 13.15 -37.75 -64.85
C PHE A 758 12.98 -39.09 -64.11
N SER A 759 12.11 -39.16 -63.09
CA SER A 759 11.11 -40.24 -62.95
C SER A 759 10.08 -39.91 -61.88
N LEU A 760 8.82 -40.25 -62.14
CA LEU A 760 7.76 -40.31 -61.12
C LEU A 760 7.91 -41.58 -60.27
N LYS A 761 7.56 -41.48 -58.98
CA LYS A 761 6.42 -42.23 -58.39
C LYS A 761 5.98 -41.61 -57.07
#